data_AF-A0A1H8ADR8-F1
#
_entry.id   AF-A0A1H8ADR8-F1
#
_cell.length_a   1.000
_cell.length_b   1.000
_cell.length_c   1.000
_cell.angle_alpha   90.00
_cell.angle_beta   90.00
_cell.angle_gamma   90.00
#
_symmetry.space_group_name_H-M   'P 1'
#
loop_
_entity.id
_entity.type
_entity.pdbx_description
1 polymer ?
#
loop_
_entity_poly.entity_id
_entity_poly.type
_entity_poly.pdbx_seq_one_letter_code
_entity_poly.pdbx_strand_id
1 'polypeptide(L)'
;MSESYVDHRVLPALRNSGAVSTEVTTAWVDGVRRVTGLRWEVLPLTAAQAQSSAPLVLEKRELAVLLALCERLFGPGWAPVGKPETPPGLLAERCGRGAAAERLALLRLVLAARPDGRVRLVAGAVTAGFDRADATVARLIGRPLTEAARVVDGLIRQGLLEVPGRGVPGARLRVLVPAVAAAHGRSQSGLEVVADHFPPGVDEAVEPAGARSEDRGSVCTQCSGSSEDEGLQEPGEGWIQVGFFDVVDGVLGAGDGALRDQDAPETPSAEENHAFDLGEQASKELGSGVVDGALLHAHHTSQVVALGGSGAGESCFSGEAALGNPPLPERVSGREDRPEFGALEADGQVGGCGGPLRGEQHQDLVNERQEQKAPVGGARVLLRWSLPRGLERVLAPVQWEWARIGHAGGRRRVRAAVRAELVRLAGLVGAELAPAVLAERLERRLAAQLGQPVRDPIGWLLVRGLPQRAECYAQVCDDRVRMDTGLVCPSCELLVEDRRALRHQVARSVTEQLPGLAPEEFRAEVERRLSREVARLAAEDAVRREHARVERSRREKAWARQRDEQAAAQAELAARPCAKCGVPEAGGLCLICSETQTTRQTLESAAEFAAVAAGLVEIPAARGDLLGVCRARLEAEAEQAGERWRGQGLPEAAVVWQLRELAEQLVARERALALEGLLRGPQARSEADRVAGIERARRRGEPEVLAAADEAARRCAQALLAQRLDQVRAEVLAPVRPPVGGWRERMAQYAARPLEGESLPALVRPARVREAVSAA
;
A
#
# COMPACT_ATOMS: atom_id res chain seq x y z
N MET A 1 9.47 -8.79 12.88
CA MET A 1 9.45 -9.41 11.53
C MET A 1 10.88 -9.81 11.25
N SER A 2 11.14 -10.94 10.60
CA SER A 2 12.53 -11.26 10.23
C SER A 2 13.03 -10.30 9.15
N GLU A 3 14.34 -10.05 9.16
CA GLU A 3 15.03 -9.24 8.14
C GLU A 3 14.77 -9.78 6.73
N SER A 4 14.90 -11.10 6.54
CA SER A 4 14.56 -11.80 5.29
C SER A 4 13.10 -11.58 4.83
N TYR A 5 12.13 -11.45 5.74
CA TYR A 5 10.75 -11.11 5.36
C TYR A 5 10.63 -9.64 4.91
N VAL A 6 11.40 -8.73 5.50
CA VAL A 6 11.45 -7.34 5.04
C VAL A 6 12.08 -7.27 3.66
N ASP A 7 13.24 -7.89 3.46
CA ASP A 7 13.99 -7.84 2.20
C ASP A 7 13.28 -8.55 1.02
N HIS A 8 12.69 -9.73 1.24
CA HIS A 8 12.08 -10.51 0.14
C HIS A 8 10.57 -10.26 -0.06
N ARG A 9 9.85 -9.66 0.91
CA ARG A 9 8.41 -9.37 0.78
C ARG A 9 8.04 -7.90 0.92
N VAL A 10 8.57 -7.19 1.92
CA VAL A 10 8.12 -5.81 2.19
C VAL A 10 8.78 -4.82 1.25
N LEU A 11 10.11 -4.83 1.14
CA LEU A 11 10.88 -3.93 0.29
C LEU A 11 10.51 -4.07 -1.20
N PRO A 12 10.35 -5.28 -1.77
CA PRO A 12 9.95 -5.44 -3.17
C PRO A 12 8.50 -5.00 -3.39
N ALA A 13 7.58 -5.22 -2.44
CA ALA A 13 6.21 -4.72 -2.54
C ALA A 13 6.14 -3.18 -2.48
N LEU A 14 6.99 -2.53 -1.66
CA LEU A 14 7.09 -1.07 -1.60
C LEU A 14 7.71 -0.46 -2.86
N ARG A 15 8.73 -1.12 -3.44
CA ARG A 15 9.30 -0.74 -4.74
C ARG A 15 8.27 -0.92 -5.87
N ASN A 16 7.63 -2.09 -5.96
CA ASN A 16 6.65 -2.43 -7.00
C ASN A 16 5.37 -1.59 -6.95
N SER A 17 5.00 -1.07 -5.78
CA SER A 17 3.87 -0.13 -5.64
C SER A 17 4.24 1.32 -5.95
N GLY A 18 5.50 1.60 -6.31
CA GLY A 18 6.00 2.96 -6.51
C GLY A 18 5.98 3.80 -5.24
N ALA A 19 5.99 3.17 -4.05
CA ALA A 19 5.98 3.87 -2.77
C ALA A 19 7.38 4.35 -2.36
N VAL A 20 8.43 3.58 -2.70
CA VAL A 20 9.82 3.93 -2.37
C VAL A 20 10.80 3.61 -3.49
N SER A 21 11.85 4.42 -3.60
CA SER A 21 13.13 4.06 -4.23
C SER A 21 14.19 3.91 -3.13
N THR A 22 15.19 3.08 -3.40
CA THR A 22 16.29 2.78 -2.47
C THR A 22 17.58 2.59 -3.25
N GLU A 23 18.60 3.34 -2.90
CA GLU A 23 19.94 3.22 -3.47
C GLU A 23 20.95 3.06 -2.33
N VAL A 24 21.78 2.02 -2.39
CA VAL A 24 22.83 1.79 -1.39
C VAL A 24 23.97 2.77 -1.67
N THR A 25 24.17 3.74 -0.79
CA THR A 25 25.27 4.70 -0.94
C THR A 25 26.56 4.09 -0.41
N THR A 26 27.59 4.15 -1.23
CA THR A 26 28.89 3.54 -0.96
C THR A 26 30.00 4.55 -1.11
N ALA A 27 30.90 4.65 -0.14
CA ALA A 27 32.14 5.41 -0.27
C ALA A 27 33.34 4.46 -0.29
N TRP A 28 34.44 4.96 -0.84
CA TRP A 28 35.73 4.29 -0.74
C TRP A 28 36.39 4.72 0.57
N VAL A 29 36.54 3.76 1.49
CA VAL A 29 37.22 3.95 2.79
C VAL A 29 38.31 2.89 2.87
N ASP A 30 39.55 3.30 3.14
CA ASP A 30 40.73 2.43 3.17
C ASP A 30 40.96 1.59 1.89
N GLY A 31 40.50 2.10 0.74
CA GLY A 31 40.57 1.37 -0.54
C GLY A 31 39.48 0.30 -0.71
N VAL A 32 38.51 0.19 0.19
CA VAL A 32 37.35 -0.72 0.02
C VAL A 32 36.07 0.10 -0.18
N ARG A 33 35.24 -0.33 -1.14
CA ARG A 33 33.89 0.23 -1.38
C ARG A 33 32.95 -0.22 -0.25
N ARG A 34 32.96 0.48 0.88
CA ARG A 34 32.07 0.22 2.02
C ARG A 34 30.71 0.88 1.80
N VAL A 35 29.64 0.23 2.26
CA VAL A 35 28.33 0.86 2.38
C VAL A 35 28.42 1.92 3.47
N THR A 36 28.25 3.18 3.10
CA THR A 36 28.27 4.33 4.03
C THR A 36 26.87 4.85 4.35
N GLY A 37 25.85 4.37 3.62
CA GLY A 37 24.46 4.64 3.94
C GLY A 37 23.48 3.98 3.00
N LEU A 38 22.22 4.36 3.17
CA LEU A 38 21.10 3.96 2.32
C LEU A 38 20.33 5.23 1.96
N ARG A 39 20.38 5.64 0.69
CA ARG A 39 19.51 6.68 0.17
C ARG A 39 18.12 6.07 -0.01
N TRP A 40 17.15 6.57 0.75
CA TRP A 40 15.77 6.07 0.72
C TRP A 40 14.84 7.22 0.34
N GLU A 41 14.16 7.09 -0.78
CA GLU A 41 13.24 8.11 -1.30
C GLU A 41 11.80 7.61 -1.23
N VAL A 42 10.90 8.43 -0.68
CA VAL A 42 9.47 8.14 -0.68
C VAL A 42 8.88 8.79 -1.92
N LEU A 43 8.78 8.04 -3.01
CA LEU A 43 8.44 8.57 -4.34
C LEU A 43 7.12 9.39 -4.38
N PRO A 44 6.04 9.06 -3.63
CA PRO A 44 4.86 9.91 -3.55
C PRO A 44 5.10 11.28 -2.89
N LEU A 45 6.05 11.37 -1.95
CA LEU A 45 6.46 12.61 -1.30
C LEU A 45 7.34 13.44 -2.25
N THR A 46 8.32 12.82 -2.90
CA THR A 46 9.18 13.43 -3.93
C THR A 46 8.33 14.00 -5.08
N ALA A 47 7.37 13.21 -5.59
CA ALA A 47 6.46 13.63 -6.65
C ALA A 47 5.47 14.72 -6.20
N ALA A 48 5.12 14.76 -4.90
CA ALA A 48 4.32 15.84 -4.34
C ALA A 48 5.14 17.13 -4.19
N GLN A 49 6.38 17.07 -3.72
CA GLN A 49 7.27 18.24 -3.61
C GLN A 49 7.58 18.89 -4.97
N ALA A 50 7.59 18.11 -6.06
CA ALA A 50 7.65 18.64 -7.42
C ALA A 50 6.34 19.33 -7.90
N GLN A 51 5.26 19.32 -7.12
CA GLN A 51 3.96 19.89 -7.42
C GLN A 51 3.51 20.81 -6.28
N SER A 52 3.71 22.13 -6.43
CA SER A 52 3.50 23.16 -5.40
C SER A 52 2.08 23.28 -4.79
N SER A 53 1.13 22.43 -5.19
CA SER A 53 -0.24 22.36 -4.65
C SER A 53 -0.67 20.96 -4.19
N ALA A 54 0.24 19.99 -4.09
CA ALA A 54 -0.10 18.65 -3.62
C ALA A 54 -0.28 18.62 -2.08
N PRO A 55 -1.28 17.90 -1.54
CA PRO A 55 -1.55 17.82 -0.09
C PRO A 55 -0.52 16.97 0.70
N LEU A 56 0.61 16.63 0.07
CA LEU A 56 1.79 16.00 0.66
C LEU A 56 3.04 16.89 0.52
N VAL A 57 2.92 18.12 0.02
CA VAL A 57 3.98 19.13 0.14
C VAL A 57 4.05 19.49 1.62
N LEU A 58 5.02 18.89 2.31
CA LEU A 58 5.44 19.29 3.64
C LEU A 58 6.62 20.24 3.49
N GLU A 59 6.57 21.39 4.15
CA GLU A 59 7.73 22.26 4.31
C GLU A 59 8.85 21.52 5.08
N LYS A 60 10.10 21.99 4.98
CA LYS A 60 11.25 21.41 5.72
C LYS A 60 10.96 21.27 7.22
N ARG A 61 10.28 22.27 7.81
CA ARG A 61 9.86 22.29 9.22
C ARG A 61 8.77 21.25 9.51
N GLU A 62 7.74 21.16 8.68
CA GLU A 62 6.65 20.19 8.85
C GLU A 62 7.13 18.74 8.71
N LEU A 63 8.02 18.47 7.75
CA LEU A 63 8.62 17.14 7.58
C LEU A 63 9.53 16.79 8.77
N ALA A 64 10.34 17.72 9.27
CA ALA A 64 11.16 17.50 10.45
C ALA A 64 10.30 17.16 11.69
N VAL A 65 9.19 17.90 11.89
CA VAL A 65 8.21 17.62 12.97
C VAL A 65 7.56 16.24 12.79
N LEU A 66 7.19 15.84 11.57
CA LEU A 66 6.63 14.51 11.30
C LEU A 66 7.64 13.39 11.55
N LEU A 67 8.91 13.59 11.21
CA LEU A 67 9.98 12.62 11.47
C LEU A 67 10.27 12.50 12.97
N ALA A 68 10.39 13.60 13.70
CA ALA A 68 10.53 13.61 15.16
C ALA A 68 9.32 12.97 15.85
N LEU A 69 8.10 13.15 15.32
CA LEU A 69 6.92 12.44 15.81
C LEU A 69 7.04 10.92 15.57
N CYS A 70 7.40 10.49 14.37
CA CYS A 70 7.59 9.07 14.06
C CYS A 70 8.71 8.43 14.90
N GLU A 71 9.78 9.16 15.19
CA GLU A 71 10.86 8.77 16.11
C GLU A 71 10.32 8.57 17.54
N ARG A 72 9.61 9.55 18.10
CA ARG A 72 9.01 9.43 19.45
C ARG A 72 7.93 8.35 19.56
N LEU A 73 7.26 7.98 18.46
CA LEU A 73 6.26 6.91 18.47
C LEU A 73 6.86 5.53 18.18
N PHE A 74 7.86 5.41 17.31
CA PHE A 74 8.27 4.13 16.70
C PHE A 74 9.79 3.91 16.61
N GLY A 75 10.61 4.94 16.84
CA GLY A 75 12.06 4.87 16.71
C GLY A 75 12.63 3.84 17.69
N PRO A 76 13.63 3.03 17.27
CA PRO A 76 14.21 1.99 18.14
C PRO A 76 14.99 2.57 19.34
N GLY A 77 15.24 3.88 19.35
CA GLY A 77 16.25 4.50 20.20
C GLY A 77 17.65 4.31 19.62
N TRP A 78 18.55 5.24 19.93
CA TRP A 78 19.98 5.14 19.60
C TRP A 78 20.81 6.13 20.42
N ALA A 79 22.05 5.76 20.72
CA ALA A 79 23.04 6.60 21.40
C ALA A 79 24.14 6.99 20.40
N PRO A 80 24.04 8.16 19.71
CA PRO A 80 25.06 8.56 18.75
C PRO A 80 26.31 9.06 19.47
N VAL A 81 27.49 8.62 19.02
CA VAL A 81 28.78 9.02 19.61
C VAL A 81 28.92 10.55 19.59
N GLY A 82 29.16 11.15 20.75
CA GLY A 82 29.32 12.60 20.90
C GLY A 82 28.01 13.42 20.86
N LYS A 83 26.83 12.77 20.92
CA LYS A 83 25.52 13.44 20.91
C LYS A 83 24.61 12.88 22.03
N PRO A 84 23.53 13.61 22.41
CA PRO A 84 22.55 13.10 23.36
C PRO A 84 21.90 11.81 22.87
N GLU A 85 21.66 10.88 23.80
CA GLU A 85 20.92 9.64 23.53
C GLU A 85 19.46 9.95 23.17
N THR A 86 18.98 9.31 22.10
CA THR A 86 17.57 9.35 21.68
C THR A 86 16.87 8.14 22.27
N PRO A 87 15.93 8.29 23.22
CA PRO A 87 15.27 7.17 23.87
C PRO A 87 14.35 6.41 22.90
N PRO A 88 14.08 5.11 23.14
CA PRO A 88 13.13 4.34 22.34
C PRO A 88 11.73 4.96 22.36
N GLY A 89 11.07 4.95 21.21
CA GLY A 89 9.70 5.42 21.04
C GLY A 89 8.66 4.48 21.64
N LEU A 90 7.41 4.97 21.80
CA LEU A 90 6.31 4.29 22.50
C LEU A 90 5.99 2.85 22.00
N LEU A 91 6.27 2.54 20.74
CA LEU A 91 6.13 1.22 20.12
C LEU A 91 7.45 0.69 19.54
N ALA A 92 8.61 1.11 20.08
CA ALA A 92 9.92 0.63 19.65
C ALA A 92 10.01 -0.91 19.71
N GLU A 93 9.83 -1.46 20.92
CA GLU A 93 9.96 -2.90 21.23
C GLU A 93 8.84 -3.76 20.62
N ARG A 94 7.74 -3.15 20.15
CA ARG A 94 6.55 -3.89 19.68
C ARG A 94 6.83 -4.63 18.37
N CYS A 95 7.21 -5.89 18.49
CA CYS A 95 7.53 -6.77 17.36
C CYS A 95 6.48 -7.89 17.16
N GLY A 96 6.34 -8.36 15.91
CA GLY A 96 5.50 -9.53 15.56
C GLY A 96 4.21 -9.20 14.78
N ARG A 97 3.28 -10.15 14.73
CA ARG A 97 1.98 -10.00 14.02
C ARG A 97 1.15 -8.89 14.68
N GLY A 98 0.50 -8.05 13.86
CA GLY A 98 -0.29 -6.89 14.29
C GLY A 98 0.51 -5.60 14.51
N ALA A 99 1.82 -5.69 14.77
CA ALA A 99 2.63 -4.54 15.19
C ALA A 99 2.69 -3.38 14.17
N ALA A 100 2.62 -3.66 12.87
CA ALA A 100 2.54 -2.61 11.83
C ALA A 100 1.18 -1.89 11.81
N ALA A 101 0.09 -2.60 12.12
CA ALA A 101 -1.25 -2.03 12.21
C ALA A 101 -1.41 -1.19 13.49
N GLU A 102 -0.81 -1.62 14.60
CA GLU A 102 -0.73 -0.84 15.85
C GLU A 102 0.07 0.46 15.66
N ARG A 103 1.24 0.40 15.02
CA ARG A 103 2.01 1.62 14.69
C ARG A 103 1.22 2.58 13.79
N LEU A 104 0.61 2.08 12.72
CA LEU A 104 -0.22 2.90 11.83
C LEU A 104 -1.44 3.51 12.56
N ALA A 105 -2.10 2.73 13.42
CA ALA A 105 -3.22 3.22 14.22
C ALA A 105 -2.76 4.31 15.20
N LEU A 106 -1.67 4.11 15.93
CA LEU A 106 -1.15 5.11 16.87
C LEU A 106 -0.78 6.42 16.15
N LEU A 107 -0.09 6.36 15.01
CA LEU A 107 0.22 7.55 14.21
C LEU A 107 -1.05 8.30 13.82
N ARG A 108 -2.05 7.58 13.30
CA ARG A 108 -3.34 8.18 12.88
C ARG A 108 -4.14 8.73 14.05
N LEU A 109 -4.07 8.11 15.22
CA LEU A 109 -4.72 8.57 16.44
C LEU A 109 -4.06 9.83 16.98
N VAL A 110 -2.73 9.89 17.02
CA VAL A 110 -1.97 11.09 17.44
C VAL A 110 -2.24 12.27 16.51
N LEU A 111 -2.18 12.06 15.19
CA LEU A 111 -2.49 13.10 14.19
C LEU A 111 -3.97 13.54 14.19
N ALA A 112 -4.87 12.74 14.77
CA ALA A 112 -6.30 13.06 14.93
C ALA A 112 -6.66 13.53 16.35
N ALA A 113 -5.70 13.57 17.27
CA ALA A 113 -5.90 13.97 18.65
C ALA A 113 -5.91 15.50 18.78
N ARG A 114 -6.72 15.98 19.74
CA ARG A 114 -6.69 17.36 20.22
C ARG A 114 -5.56 17.56 21.23
N PRO A 115 -5.23 18.81 21.61
CA PRO A 115 -4.24 19.09 22.67
C PRO A 115 -4.59 18.53 24.07
N ASP A 116 -5.82 18.06 24.29
CA ASP A 116 -6.24 17.30 25.50
C ASP A 116 -6.16 15.78 25.30
N GLY A 117 -5.45 15.32 24.26
CA GLY A 117 -5.30 13.91 23.88
C GLY A 117 -6.55 13.27 23.28
N ARG A 118 -7.69 13.97 23.17
CA ARG A 118 -8.96 13.37 22.73
C ARG A 118 -9.06 13.24 21.22
N VAL A 119 -9.46 12.05 20.77
CA VAL A 119 -9.77 11.77 19.36
C VAL A 119 -11.28 11.88 19.14
N ARG A 120 -11.70 12.50 18.03
CA ARG A 120 -13.11 12.58 17.64
C ARG A 120 -13.60 11.22 17.14
N LEU A 121 -14.53 10.61 17.88
CA LEU A 121 -15.19 9.36 17.47
C LEU A 121 -16.01 9.51 16.18
N VAL A 122 -16.12 8.42 15.43
CA VAL A 122 -17.06 8.32 14.30
C VAL A 122 -18.51 8.36 14.78
N ALA A 123 -19.37 9.04 14.02
CA ALA A 123 -20.81 9.09 14.24
C ALA A 123 -21.50 7.84 13.67
N GLY A 124 -22.72 7.56 14.15
CA GLY A 124 -23.57 6.45 13.70
C GLY A 124 -23.70 5.31 14.72
N ALA A 125 -24.45 4.29 14.31
CA ALA A 125 -24.54 3.00 14.98
C ALA A 125 -23.33 2.12 14.62
N VAL A 126 -22.97 1.21 15.53
CA VAL A 126 -21.89 0.23 15.34
C VAL A 126 -22.51 -1.17 15.42
N THR A 127 -21.97 -2.12 14.65
CA THR A 127 -22.37 -3.53 14.68
C THR A 127 -22.27 -4.10 16.10
N ALA A 128 -23.25 -4.91 16.52
CA ALA A 128 -23.23 -5.58 17.81
C ALA A 128 -21.90 -6.35 18.04
N GLY A 129 -21.34 -6.21 19.24
CA GLY A 129 -20.03 -6.78 19.60
C GLY A 129 -18.82 -5.86 19.37
N PHE A 130 -19.00 -4.68 18.77
CA PHE A 130 -17.95 -3.67 18.59
C PHE A 130 -18.40 -2.30 19.11
N ASP A 131 -17.46 -1.44 19.46
CA ASP A 131 -17.72 -0.09 19.93
C ASP A 131 -17.25 1.02 18.97
N ARG A 132 -17.49 2.28 19.35
CA ARG A 132 -17.13 3.44 18.52
C ARG A 132 -15.63 3.71 18.46
N ALA A 133 -14.81 3.24 19.41
CA ALA A 133 -13.35 3.28 19.32
C ALA A 133 -12.87 2.30 18.24
N ASP A 134 -13.39 1.07 18.24
CA ASP A 134 -13.09 0.07 17.20
C ASP A 134 -13.46 0.60 15.80
N ALA A 135 -14.66 1.17 15.66
CA ALA A 135 -15.12 1.76 14.40
C ALA A 135 -14.31 3.02 13.98
N THR A 136 -13.81 3.79 14.95
CA THR A 136 -12.94 4.94 14.68
C THR A 136 -11.57 4.48 14.17
N VAL A 137 -10.94 3.51 14.83
CA VAL A 137 -9.67 2.95 14.38
C VAL A 137 -9.83 2.26 13.02
N ALA A 138 -10.86 1.43 12.82
CA ALA A 138 -11.15 0.76 11.54
C ALA A 138 -11.18 1.74 10.36
N ARG A 139 -11.83 2.90 10.55
CA ARG A 139 -11.89 3.97 9.54
C ARG A 139 -10.55 4.69 9.35
N LEU A 140 -9.77 4.91 10.41
CA LEU A 140 -8.47 5.58 10.34
C LEU A 140 -7.40 4.74 9.63
N ILE A 141 -7.43 3.42 9.77
CA ILE A 141 -6.43 2.50 9.18
C ILE A 141 -6.93 1.73 7.95
N GLY A 142 -8.20 1.86 7.56
CA GLY A 142 -8.78 1.20 6.38
C GLY A 142 -8.84 -0.32 6.50
N ARG A 143 -9.15 -0.85 7.70
CA ARG A 143 -9.17 -2.30 8.01
C ARG A 143 -10.56 -2.72 8.55
N PRO A 144 -10.94 -4.01 8.46
CA PRO A 144 -12.21 -4.48 9.01
C PRO A 144 -12.28 -4.33 10.54
N LEU A 145 -13.51 -4.18 11.06
CA LEU A 145 -13.79 -3.97 12.50
C LEU A 145 -13.13 -5.03 13.41
N THR A 146 -13.12 -6.29 12.98
CA THR A 146 -12.49 -7.41 13.71
C THR A 146 -10.98 -7.27 13.87
N GLU A 147 -10.29 -6.67 12.91
CA GLU A 147 -8.86 -6.36 13.02
C GLU A 147 -8.63 -5.09 13.83
N ALA A 148 -9.47 -4.07 13.63
CA ALA A 148 -9.37 -2.80 14.36
C ALA A 148 -9.58 -2.98 15.87
N ALA A 149 -10.54 -3.79 16.30
CA ALA A 149 -10.79 -4.09 17.71
C ALA A 149 -9.54 -4.72 18.38
N ARG A 150 -8.89 -5.68 17.72
CA ARG A 150 -7.63 -6.28 18.20
C ARG A 150 -6.49 -5.25 18.32
N VAL A 151 -6.46 -4.26 17.43
CA VAL A 151 -5.49 -3.16 17.48
C VAL A 151 -5.81 -2.21 18.65
N VAL A 152 -7.08 -1.87 18.87
CA VAL A 152 -7.53 -1.09 20.05
C VAL A 152 -7.16 -1.81 21.35
N ASP A 153 -7.47 -3.10 21.47
CA ASP A 153 -7.12 -3.93 22.62
C ASP A 153 -5.60 -3.98 22.86
N GLY A 154 -4.82 -4.10 21.77
CA GLY A 154 -3.37 -4.10 21.81
C GLY A 154 -2.79 -2.77 22.32
N LEU A 155 -3.30 -1.64 21.83
CA LEU A 155 -2.84 -0.30 22.24
C LEU A 155 -3.25 0.04 23.69
N ILE A 156 -4.44 -0.39 24.14
CA ILE A 156 -4.86 -0.26 25.54
C ILE A 156 -3.95 -1.08 26.45
N ARG A 157 -3.65 -2.34 26.09
CA ARG A 157 -2.76 -3.22 26.86
C ARG A 157 -1.33 -2.67 27.00
N GLN A 158 -0.89 -1.87 26.04
CA GLN A 158 0.41 -1.19 26.03
C GLN A 158 0.37 0.19 26.73
N GLY A 159 -0.77 0.62 27.29
CA GLY A 159 -0.92 1.92 27.96
C GLY A 159 -0.91 3.13 27.03
N LEU A 160 -0.99 2.92 25.71
CA LEU A 160 -0.86 3.98 24.71
C LEU A 160 -2.20 4.59 24.30
N LEU A 161 -3.30 3.95 24.69
CA LEU A 161 -4.67 4.35 24.39
C LEU A 161 -5.55 4.13 25.63
N GLU A 162 -6.25 5.17 26.05
CA GLU A 162 -7.29 5.08 27.06
C GLU A 162 -8.66 5.16 26.39
N VAL A 163 -9.58 4.27 26.77
CA VAL A 163 -10.97 4.28 26.27
C VAL A 163 -11.98 4.27 27.43
N PRO A 164 -12.17 5.40 28.15
CA PRO A 164 -13.13 5.48 29.24
C PRO A 164 -14.55 5.15 28.78
N GLY A 165 -15.26 4.36 29.58
CA GLY A 165 -16.62 3.87 29.29
C GLY A 165 -16.68 2.63 28.39
N ARG A 166 -15.54 2.07 27.95
CA ARG A 166 -15.52 0.83 27.18
C ARG A 166 -16.00 -0.35 28.03
N GLY A 167 -16.90 -1.16 27.48
CA GLY A 167 -17.51 -2.29 28.19
C GLY A 167 -18.53 -1.93 29.28
N VAL A 168 -18.78 -0.64 29.56
CA VAL A 168 -19.72 -0.19 30.60
C VAL A 168 -21.03 0.27 29.94
N PRO A 169 -22.18 -0.41 30.19
CA PRO A 169 -23.46 0.00 29.64
C PRO A 169 -23.82 1.44 30.02
N GLY A 170 -24.28 2.23 29.05
CA GLY A 170 -24.68 3.63 29.25
C GLY A 170 -23.55 4.66 29.40
N ALA A 171 -22.30 4.23 29.60
CA ALA A 171 -21.17 5.14 29.75
C ALA A 171 -20.83 5.88 28.44
N ARG A 172 -20.44 7.15 28.55
CA ARG A 172 -20.01 7.96 27.40
C ARG A 172 -18.60 7.56 26.96
N LEU A 173 -18.50 6.70 25.95
CA LEU A 173 -17.24 6.30 25.34
C LEU A 173 -16.40 7.52 24.90
N ARG A 174 -15.11 7.52 25.22
CA ARG A 174 -14.11 8.50 24.75
C ARG A 174 -12.86 7.76 24.30
N VAL A 175 -12.08 8.33 23.39
CA VAL A 175 -10.74 7.83 23.03
C VAL A 175 -9.72 8.92 23.35
N LEU A 176 -8.69 8.53 24.11
CA LEU A 176 -7.64 9.39 24.66
C LEU A 176 -6.27 8.80 24.33
N VAL A 177 -5.34 9.64 23.88
CA VAL A 177 -3.93 9.29 23.70
C VAL A 177 -3.12 10.00 24.80
N PRO A 178 -2.74 9.32 25.90
CA PRO A 178 -2.16 9.99 27.08
C PRO A 178 -0.89 10.79 26.77
N ALA A 179 -0.03 10.25 25.89
CA ALA A 179 1.20 10.90 25.46
C ALA A 179 0.99 12.29 24.82
N VAL A 180 -0.13 12.51 24.13
CA VAL A 180 -0.47 13.81 23.51
C VAL A 180 -0.88 14.82 24.58
N ALA A 181 -1.71 14.40 25.55
CA ALA A 181 -2.10 15.27 26.67
C ALA A 181 -0.88 15.68 27.52
N ALA A 182 0.01 14.72 27.81
CA ALA A 182 1.26 14.97 28.52
C ALA A 182 2.20 15.92 27.75
N ALA A 183 2.40 15.71 26.44
CA ALA A 183 3.26 16.56 25.61
C ALA A 183 2.78 18.02 25.54
N HIS A 184 1.47 18.27 25.66
CA HIS A 184 0.91 19.62 25.75
C HIS A 184 0.83 20.20 27.17
N GLY A 185 1.52 19.59 28.15
CA GLY A 185 1.57 20.07 29.54
C GLY A 185 0.26 19.91 30.31
N ARG A 186 -0.67 19.06 29.82
CA ARG A 186 -1.99 18.83 30.43
C ARG A 186 -2.03 17.46 31.11
N SER A 187 -1.32 17.33 32.22
CA SER A 187 -1.50 16.19 33.13
C SER A 187 -2.95 16.13 33.63
N GLN A 188 -3.49 14.92 33.77
CA GLN A 188 -4.87 14.72 34.20
C GLN A 188 -5.04 15.03 35.69
N SER A 189 -5.59 16.21 35.99
CA SER A 189 -6.22 16.50 37.29
C SER A 189 -7.73 16.56 37.11
N GLY A 190 -8.45 15.55 37.63
CA GLY A 190 -9.91 15.57 37.74
C GLY A 190 -10.68 15.04 36.53
N LEU A 191 -10.92 13.74 36.51
CA LEU A 191 -12.08 13.13 35.85
C LEU A 191 -12.67 12.07 36.78
N GLU A 192 -13.21 12.52 37.92
CA GLU A 192 -14.14 11.70 38.69
C GLU A 192 -15.30 11.25 37.80
N VAL A 193 -15.71 10.00 37.99
CA VAL A 193 -16.93 9.46 37.39
C VAL A 193 -18.11 10.07 38.14
N VAL A 194 -18.64 11.18 37.63
CA VAL A 194 -19.95 11.68 38.04
C VAL A 194 -20.99 10.64 37.60
N ALA A 195 -21.38 9.78 38.53
CA ALA A 195 -22.60 9.00 38.42
C ALA A 195 -23.77 9.96 38.71
N ASP A 196 -24.65 10.17 37.73
CA ASP A 196 -25.85 10.98 37.90
C ASP A 196 -26.72 10.37 39.03
N HIS A 197 -26.86 11.12 40.13
CA HIS A 197 -27.54 10.67 41.34
C HIS A 197 -29.06 10.99 41.25
N PHE A 198 -29.91 9.97 41.42
CA PHE A 198 -31.31 10.16 41.78
C PHE A 198 -31.46 10.08 43.30
N PRO A 199 -32.16 11.01 43.98
CA PRO A 199 -32.35 10.98 45.43
C PRO A 199 -33.45 9.98 45.84
N PRO A 200 -33.27 9.28 46.96
CA PRO A 200 -33.76 9.73 48.27
C PRO A 200 -32.63 9.67 49.33
N GLY A 201 -32.67 10.25 50.52
CA GLY A 201 -33.70 10.83 51.38
C GLY A 201 -33.01 11.09 52.75
N VAL A 202 -33.66 11.79 53.68
CA VAL A 202 -33.15 12.17 55.02
C VAL A 202 -32.64 10.94 55.84
N ASP A 203 -31.59 10.98 56.66
CA ASP A 203 -31.43 11.76 57.91
C ASP A 203 -29.98 11.79 58.50
N GLU A 204 -29.76 12.76 59.41
CA GLU A 204 -28.80 12.86 60.54
C GLU A 204 -27.27 12.48 60.47
N ALA A 205 -26.46 13.55 60.61
CA ALA A 205 -25.32 13.75 61.55
C ALA A 205 -24.19 12.70 61.77
N VAL A 206 -22.93 13.17 61.76
CA VAL A 206 -21.98 13.26 62.91
C VAL A 206 -20.55 13.62 62.43
N GLU A 207 -19.99 14.71 62.97
CA GLU A 207 -18.55 15.05 62.99
C GLU A 207 -17.88 14.35 64.18
N PRO A 208 -16.60 13.89 64.12
CA PRO A 208 -15.54 14.83 64.54
C PRO A 208 -14.10 14.63 63.99
N ALA A 209 -13.49 15.76 63.63
CA ALA A 209 -12.22 16.30 64.17
C ALA A 209 -10.87 15.50 64.20
N GLY A 210 -9.84 16.14 63.62
CA GLY A 210 -8.43 16.08 64.06
C GLY A 210 -7.44 15.41 63.08
N ALA A 211 -6.18 15.84 62.91
CA ALA A 211 -5.53 17.09 63.32
C ALA A 211 -4.22 17.33 62.52
N ARG A 212 -3.93 18.60 62.18
CA ARG A 212 -2.59 19.25 61.98
C ARG A 212 -1.44 18.50 61.28
N SER A 213 -0.91 19.10 60.20
CA SER A 213 0.33 19.89 60.30
C SER A 213 0.43 21.00 59.25
N GLU A 214 1.18 22.05 59.57
CA GLU A 214 1.71 23.07 58.64
C GLU A 214 2.83 22.43 57.74
N ASP A 215 3.39 23.04 56.68
CA ASP A 215 3.81 24.45 56.52
C ASP A 215 3.95 24.92 55.04
N ARG A 216 4.33 26.19 54.88
CA ARG A 216 4.39 27.12 53.73
C ARG A 216 5.44 26.72 52.65
N GLY A 217 5.55 27.41 51.50
CA GLY A 217 4.92 28.64 51.00
C GLY A 217 5.13 28.83 49.48
N SER A 218 4.27 29.56 48.79
CA SER A 218 4.33 31.03 48.58
C SER A 218 5.04 31.42 47.27
N VAL A 219 4.26 31.98 46.36
CA VAL A 219 4.68 32.50 45.05
C VAL A 219 5.54 33.77 45.21
N CYS A 220 6.57 33.92 44.39
CA CYS A 220 7.26 35.19 44.19
C CYS A 220 6.75 35.90 42.93
N THR A 221 5.97 36.96 43.12
CA THR A 221 5.70 37.96 42.07
C THR A 221 6.71 39.10 42.19
N GLN A 222 7.26 39.53 41.04
CA GLN A 222 8.28 40.58 40.86
C GLN A 222 9.75 40.18 41.14
N CYS A 223 10.36 39.51 40.16
CA CYS A 223 11.73 39.81 39.75
C CYS A 223 11.70 40.23 38.27
N SER A 224 11.77 41.54 38.02
CA SER A 224 11.82 42.14 36.69
C SER A 224 13.11 42.95 36.56
N GLY A 225 14.04 42.52 35.70
CA GLY A 225 15.34 43.16 35.52
C GLY A 225 16.09 42.58 34.32
N SER A 226 16.26 43.41 33.30
CA SER A 226 16.83 43.16 31.98
C SER A 226 18.28 42.64 31.91
N SER A 227 18.53 41.72 30.97
CA SER A 227 19.72 41.67 30.10
C SER A 227 19.35 40.79 28.90
N GLU A 228 19.15 41.35 27.71
CA GLU A 228 20.13 41.44 26.61
C GLU A 228 19.99 40.30 25.60
N ASP A 229 20.30 40.61 24.35
CA ASP A 229 19.84 39.90 23.15
C ASP A 229 20.87 38.83 22.74
N GLU A 230 20.68 37.58 23.18
CA GLU A 230 21.37 36.42 22.62
C GLU A 230 20.37 35.47 21.95
N GLY A 231 20.77 34.99 20.77
CA GLY A 231 19.84 34.51 19.75
C GLY A 231 19.02 33.27 20.12
N LEU A 232 17.84 33.19 19.50
CA LEU A 232 16.99 31.99 19.46
C LEU A 232 17.78 30.77 18.98
N GLN A 233 18.28 29.98 19.92
CA GLN A 233 19.00 28.75 19.62
C GLN A 233 17.98 27.69 19.14
N GLU A 234 17.94 27.42 17.82
CA GLU A 234 16.97 26.49 17.25
C GLU A 234 17.13 25.08 17.87
N PRO A 235 16.04 24.43 18.30
CA PRO A 235 16.15 23.13 18.96
C PRO A 235 16.40 22.02 17.93
N GLY A 236 17.66 21.59 17.82
CA GLY A 236 18.02 20.27 17.31
C GLY A 236 18.89 20.26 16.05
N GLU A 237 20.17 20.61 16.16
CA GLU A 237 21.22 20.21 15.20
C GLU A 237 21.57 18.71 15.31
N GLY A 238 20.55 17.87 15.13
CA GLY A 238 20.64 16.41 15.21
C GLY A 238 21.19 15.76 13.94
N TRP A 239 21.16 16.46 12.81
CA TRP A 239 21.41 15.88 11.49
C TRP A 239 22.34 16.75 10.63
N ILE A 240 23.35 16.15 10.01
CA ILE A 240 23.73 16.57 8.65
C ILE A 240 22.77 15.82 7.71
N GLN A 241 21.54 16.31 7.63
CA GLN A 241 20.66 15.95 6.54
C GLN A 241 21.12 16.81 5.37
N VAL A 242 21.88 16.21 4.44
CA VAL A 242 22.08 16.82 3.11
C VAL A 242 20.69 17.06 2.55
N GLY A 243 20.34 18.32 2.38
CA GLY A 243 18.97 18.74 2.10
C GLY A 243 18.50 18.17 0.78
N PHE A 244 17.18 17.96 0.68
CA PHE A 244 16.56 17.57 -0.59
C PHE A 244 16.91 18.54 -1.75
N PHE A 245 17.18 19.81 -1.41
CA PHE A 245 17.60 20.86 -2.36
C PHE A 245 19.12 20.89 -2.61
N ASP A 246 19.96 20.41 -1.69
CA ASP A 246 21.43 20.39 -1.84
C ASP A 246 21.89 19.32 -2.87
N VAL A 247 20.97 18.44 -3.30
CA VAL A 247 21.17 17.47 -4.38
C VAL A 247 20.91 18.08 -5.77
N VAL A 248 20.23 19.23 -5.85
CA VAL A 248 19.90 19.90 -7.12
C VAL A 248 21.03 20.84 -7.56
N ASP A 249 21.69 21.53 -6.62
CA ASP A 249 22.85 22.40 -6.88
C ASP A 249 24.13 21.77 -6.27
N GLY A 250 24.75 20.84 -7.00
CA GLY A 250 25.74 19.92 -6.43
C GLY A 250 27.11 20.53 -6.09
N VAL A 251 27.43 20.65 -4.79
CA VAL A 251 28.78 20.94 -4.26
C VAL A 251 29.06 20.23 -2.91
N LEU A 252 29.90 19.17 -2.93
CA LEU A 252 30.70 18.62 -1.80
C LEU A 252 29.92 18.07 -0.57
N GLY A 253 30.49 17.28 0.36
CA GLY A 253 31.84 16.70 0.52
C GLY A 253 31.81 15.51 1.52
N ALA A 254 32.96 14.86 1.77
CA ALA A 254 33.02 13.60 2.55
C ALA A 254 33.17 13.79 4.07
N GLY A 255 32.46 12.97 4.88
CA GLY A 255 32.66 12.86 6.33
C GLY A 255 31.66 11.93 7.06
N ASP A 256 32.20 10.96 7.81
CA ASP A 256 31.61 10.08 8.85
C ASP A 256 30.11 9.66 8.82
N GLY A 257 29.89 8.35 8.64
CA GLY A 257 28.60 7.68 8.83
C GLY A 257 28.43 7.11 10.26
N ALA A 258 27.31 7.41 10.90
CA ALA A 258 27.11 7.25 12.35
C ALA A 258 26.36 5.95 12.78
N LEU A 259 26.62 4.81 12.14
CA LEU A 259 26.01 3.52 12.50
C LEU A 259 27.09 2.44 12.63
N ARG A 260 27.42 2.06 13.86
CA ARG A 260 28.33 0.93 14.14
C ARG A 260 27.88 -0.08 15.18
N ASP A 261 27.08 0.31 16.18
CA ASP A 261 26.68 -0.60 17.26
C ASP A 261 25.15 -0.59 17.49
N GLN A 262 24.49 -1.69 17.11
CA GLN A 262 23.24 -2.16 17.71
C GLN A 262 23.28 -3.71 17.75
N ASP A 263 23.42 -4.29 18.94
CA ASP A 263 23.37 -5.74 19.15
C ASP A 263 21.96 -6.29 18.80
N ALA A 264 21.92 -7.44 18.11
CA ALA A 264 20.68 -8.12 17.77
C ALA A 264 20.23 -9.07 18.91
N PRO A 265 18.93 -9.11 19.28
CA PRO A 265 18.41 -10.05 20.27
C PRO A 265 18.24 -11.48 19.71
N GLU A 266 18.43 -12.45 20.59
CA GLU A 266 18.54 -13.88 20.32
C GLU A 266 17.26 -14.53 19.75
N THR A 267 17.43 -15.51 18.85
CA THR A 267 16.34 -16.39 18.38
C THR A 267 16.37 -17.75 19.09
N PRO A 268 15.25 -18.25 19.64
CA PRO A 268 15.19 -19.59 20.23
C PRO A 268 15.20 -20.69 19.15
N SER A 269 15.83 -21.81 19.50
CA SER A 269 15.92 -23.03 18.70
C SER A 269 14.58 -23.76 18.56
N ALA A 270 14.44 -24.53 17.48
CA ALA A 270 13.47 -25.60 17.35
C ALA A 270 14.20 -26.82 16.74
N GLU A 271 14.11 -27.96 17.42
CA GLU A 271 14.95 -29.13 17.18
C GLU A 271 14.45 -29.99 16.01
N GLU A 272 15.40 -30.55 15.25
CA GLU A 272 15.14 -31.60 14.28
C GLU A 272 15.06 -32.96 14.99
N ASN A 273 14.11 -33.81 14.59
CA ASN A 273 14.14 -35.24 14.90
C ASN A 273 14.27 -36.02 13.58
N HIS A 274 15.39 -36.72 13.42
CA HIS A 274 15.68 -37.59 12.28
C HIS A 274 14.89 -38.92 12.34
N ALA A 275 14.53 -39.46 11.17
CA ALA A 275 14.72 -40.89 10.85
C ALA A 275 14.62 -41.20 9.34
N PHE A 276 15.75 -41.70 8.81
CA PHE A 276 15.97 -42.61 7.67
C PHE A 276 14.95 -43.79 7.56
N ASP A 277 14.74 -44.56 6.48
CA ASP A 277 15.27 -44.65 5.09
C ASP A 277 14.48 -45.72 4.26
N LEU A 278 14.75 -45.83 2.94
CA LEU A 278 14.41 -46.92 1.99
C LEU A 278 12.90 -47.15 1.69
N GLY A 279 12.46 -47.60 0.50
CA GLY A 279 13.18 -47.86 -0.76
C GLY A 279 12.44 -48.87 -1.65
N GLU A 280 12.34 -48.57 -2.96
CA GLU A 280 12.35 -49.52 -4.09
C GLU A 280 11.05 -50.18 -4.66
N GLN A 281 10.76 -49.87 -5.95
CA GLN A 281 10.11 -50.65 -7.05
C GLN A 281 8.67 -51.27 -6.86
N ALA A 282 7.71 -51.27 -7.81
CA ALA A 282 7.81 -51.46 -9.26
C ALA A 282 6.50 -51.16 -10.06
N SER A 283 6.65 -50.61 -11.28
CA SER A 283 5.98 -50.99 -12.56
C SER A 283 4.46 -50.84 -12.85
N LYS A 284 4.20 -50.10 -13.97
CA LYS A 284 3.13 -50.26 -15.01
C LYS A 284 1.66 -49.99 -14.61
N GLU A 285 0.75 -49.48 -15.47
CA GLU A 285 0.81 -48.91 -16.85
C GLU A 285 -0.48 -48.08 -17.12
N LEU A 286 -0.43 -47.12 -18.06
CA LEU A 286 -1.55 -46.56 -18.87
C LEU A 286 -2.76 -45.88 -18.16
N GLY A 287 -3.03 -44.61 -18.50
CA GLY A 287 -4.34 -43.97 -18.22
C GLY A 287 -4.41 -42.45 -18.35
N SER A 288 -4.72 -41.93 -19.54
CA SER A 288 -4.96 -40.50 -19.84
C SER A 288 -6.11 -39.87 -19.02
N GLY A 289 -5.94 -38.63 -18.51
CA GLY A 289 -7.08 -37.69 -18.41
C GLY A 289 -7.10 -36.65 -17.27
N VAL A 290 -6.63 -35.43 -17.56
CA VAL A 290 -7.31 -34.12 -17.32
C VAL A 290 -7.97 -33.83 -15.95
N VAL A 291 -7.33 -32.90 -15.21
CA VAL A 291 -7.76 -32.05 -14.07
C VAL A 291 -8.73 -32.57 -12.99
N ASP A 292 -8.23 -32.51 -11.75
CA ASP A 292 -8.93 -32.78 -10.50
C ASP A 292 -9.74 -31.56 -9.99
N GLY A 293 -10.79 -31.79 -9.19
CA GLY A 293 -11.64 -30.72 -8.69
C GLY A 293 -12.92 -31.15 -7.96
N ALA A 294 -12.81 -31.84 -6.82
CA ALA A 294 -13.94 -32.00 -5.90
C ALA A 294 -13.55 -32.22 -4.42
N LEU A 295 -14.02 -31.29 -3.58
CA LEU A 295 -14.78 -31.51 -2.32
C LEU A 295 -14.12 -32.18 -1.10
N LEU A 296 -14.04 -31.42 0.00
CA LEU A 296 -14.59 -31.83 1.31
C LEU A 296 -15.13 -30.61 2.08
N HIS A 297 -16.39 -30.66 2.52
CA HIS A 297 -17.01 -29.70 3.43
C HIS A 297 -17.09 -30.27 4.85
N ALA A 298 -16.98 -29.42 5.87
CA ALA A 298 -17.35 -29.76 7.25
C ALA A 298 -18.79 -29.31 7.55
N HIS A 299 -19.61 -30.21 8.08
CA HIS A 299 -20.96 -29.90 8.53
C HIS A 299 -20.95 -29.16 9.87
N HIS A 300 -21.79 -28.13 10.00
CA HIS A 300 -22.28 -27.68 11.31
C HIS A 300 -23.81 -27.65 11.31
N THR A 301 -24.36 -28.11 12.43
CA THR A 301 -25.75 -28.54 12.58
C THR A 301 -26.68 -27.39 12.97
N SER A 302 -27.92 -27.48 12.48
CA SER A 302 -29.02 -26.61 12.87
C SER A 302 -29.46 -26.86 14.31
N GLN A 303 -29.63 -25.81 15.10
CA GLN A 303 -30.59 -25.83 16.21
C GLN A 303 -31.42 -24.56 16.22
N VAL A 304 -32.68 -24.70 15.80
CA VAL A 304 -33.68 -23.64 15.82
C VAL A 304 -34.25 -23.56 17.22
N VAL A 305 -34.16 -22.38 17.85
CA VAL A 305 -35.06 -22.00 18.96
C VAL A 305 -36.04 -20.99 18.40
N ALA A 306 -37.29 -21.44 18.23
CA ALA A 306 -38.39 -20.55 17.88
C ALA A 306 -38.92 -19.89 19.15
N LEU A 307 -38.91 -18.56 19.18
CA LEU A 307 -39.75 -17.76 20.07
C LEU A 307 -40.57 -16.83 19.20
N GLY A 308 -41.89 -17.03 19.21
CA GLY A 308 -42.86 -16.14 18.57
C GLY A 308 -43.92 -15.71 19.57
N GLY A 309 -44.59 -14.59 19.28
CA GLY A 309 -45.83 -14.19 19.95
C GLY A 309 -45.90 -12.72 20.35
N SER A 310 -46.68 -11.95 19.57
CA SER A 310 -47.34 -10.67 19.92
C SER A 310 -46.48 -9.48 20.42
N GLY A 311 -46.87 -8.21 20.20
CA GLY A 311 -48.04 -7.67 19.51
C GLY A 311 -48.37 -6.27 20.06
N ALA A 312 -48.85 -5.36 19.18
CA ALA A 312 -49.16 -3.93 19.46
C ALA A 312 -47.93 -3.03 19.81
N GLY A 313 -47.97 -1.71 19.59
CA GLY A 313 -49.11 -0.87 19.19
C GLY A 313 -48.78 0.29 18.24
N GLU A 314 -49.82 1.00 17.88
CA GLU A 314 -49.86 1.98 16.79
C GLU A 314 -49.31 3.37 17.19
N SER A 315 -48.82 4.12 16.21
CA SER A 315 -48.88 5.59 16.23
C SER A 315 -48.79 6.16 14.81
N CYS A 316 -49.90 6.06 14.08
CA CYS A 316 -50.09 6.88 12.88
C CYS A 316 -50.30 8.34 13.30
N PHE A 317 -49.59 9.29 12.69
CA PHE A 317 -49.95 10.70 12.72
C PHE A 317 -49.91 11.28 11.31
N SER A 318 -51.08 11.27 10.67
CA SER A 318 -51.36 12.05 9.46
C SER A 318 -51.83 13.45 9.87
N GLY A 319 -51.33 14.48 9.20
CA GLY A 319 -51.93 15.81 9.21
C GLY A 319 -52.58 16.08 7.86
N GLU A 320 -53.88 15.79 7.73
CA GLU A 320 -54.69 16.30 6.63
C GLU A 320 -55.03 17.78 6.90
N ALA A 321 -55.06 18.58 5.83
CA ALA A 321 -55.77 19.85 5.79
C ALA A 321 -56.76 19.78 4.61
N ALA A 322 -58.01 20.13 4.86
CA ALA A 322 -59.11 19.90 3.94
C ALA A 322 -59.55 21.18 3.20
N LEU A 323 -60.11 20.96 2.00
CA LEU A 323 -60.99 21.85 1.21
C LEU A 323 -60.40 23.09 0.53
N GLY A 324 -60.70 23.22 -0.77
CA GLY A 324 -60.54 24.46 -1.55
C GLY A 324 -60.33 24.23 -3.05
N ASN A 325 -61.41 24.09 -3.83
CA ASN A 325 -61.35 24.13 -5.30
C ASN A 325 -61.40 25.58 -5.80
N PRO A 326 -60.36 26.11 -6.48
CA PRO A 326 -60.51 27.22 -7.41
C PRO A 326 -60.83 26.71 -8.84
N PRO A 327 -61.53 27.51 -9.68
CA PRO A 327 -61.96 27.07 -11.00
C PRO A 327 -60.83 27.06 -12.05
N LEU A 328 -61.03 26.22 -13.08
CA LEU A 328 -60.18 26.15 -14.28
C LEU A 328 -60.26 27.44 -15.11
N PRO A 329 -59.14 27.95 -15.64
CA PRO A 329 -59.15 28.81 -16.82
C PRO A 329 -59.44 28.00 -18.09
N GLU A 330 -60.25 28.58 -18.98
CA GLU A 330 -60.69 27.97 -20.24
C GLU A 330 -59.57 27.92 -21.31
N ARG A 331 -59.76 27.09 -22.33
CA ARG A 331 -58.81 26.97 -23.46
C ARG A 331 -59.00 28.12 -24.45
N VAL A 332 -57.90 28.66 -24.97
CA VAL A 332 -57.88 29.38 -26.25
C VAL A 332 -56.76 28.81 -27.13
N SER A 333 -57.11 28.52 -28.38
CA SER A 333 -56.20 28.06 -29.44
C SER A 333 -56.10 29.10 -30.55
N GLY A 334 -54.87 29.49 -30.91
CA GLY A 334 -54.53 30.26 -32.12
C GLY A 334 -53.01 30.17 -32.31
N ARG A 335 -52.52 29.41 -33.30
CA ARG A 335 -52.21 29.87 -34.67
C ARG A 335 -51.06 30.87 -34.72
N GLU A 336 -49.89 30.37 -35.11
CA GLU A 336 -48.87 31.16 -35.80
C GLU A 336 -49.01 30.89 -37.30
N ASP A 337 -48.92 31.94 -38.11
CA ASP A 337 -49.17 31.90 -39.55
C ASP A 337 -47.92 31.55 -40.37
N ARG A 338 -48.21 31.11 -41.60
CA ARG A 338 -47.28 30.80 -42.69
C ARG A 338 -46.56 32.07 -43.19
N PRO A 339 -45.50 31.91 -43.99
CA PRO A 339 -45.71 32.28 -45.39
C PRO A 339 -45.31 31.19 -46.40
N GLU A 340 -45.88 31.31 -47.59
CA GLU A 340 -45.74 30.38 -48.71
C GLU A 340 -44.68 30.89 -49.69
N PHE A 341 -44.09 29.98 -50.50
CA PHE A 341 -43.90 30.25 -51.91
C PHE A 341 -44.04 28.94 -52.72
N GLY A 342 -44.54 29.07 -53.95
CA GLY A 342 -45.14 27.97 -54.71
C GLY A 342 -44.16 27.10 -55.50
N ALA A 343 -44.68 25.97 -55.98
CA ALA A 343 -44.01 25.07 -56.91
C ALA A 343 -44.20 25.50 -58.38
N LEU A 344 -43.21 25.22 -59.22
CA LEU A 344 -43.35 25.10 -60.68
C LEU A 344 -42.50 23.92 -61.17
N GLU A 345 -42.88 23.38 -62.34
CA GLU A 345 -42.43 22.09 -62.87
C GLU A 345 -41.24 22.19 -63.84
N ALA A 346 -40.85 21.00 -64.34
CA ALA A 346 -40.22 20.73 -65.64
C ALA A 346 -38.69 20.55 -65.73
N ASP A 347 -38.32 19.27 -65.89
CA ASP A 347 -37.41 18.70 -66.90
C ASP A 347 -35.88 18.91 -66.82
N GLY A 348 -35.12 17.85 -67.15
CA GLY A 348 -33.64 17.85 -67.13
C GLY A 348 -33.01 16.50 -66.77
N GLN A 349 -32.70 15.68 -67.78
CA GLN A 349 -32.25 14.28 -67.66
C GLN A 349 -30.70 14.10 -67.64
N VAL A 350 -30.25 12.87 -67.33
CA VAL A 350 -28.89 12.27 -67.49
C VAL A 350 -27.94 12.41 -66.28
N GLY A 351 -27.29 11.35 -65.75
CA GLY A 351 -27.47 9.90 -66.00
C GLY A 351 -26.32 9.00 -65.49
N GLY A 352 -26.63 7.72 -65.18
CA GLY A 352 -25.69 6.59 -64.97
C GLY A 352 -24.79 6.63 -63.71
N CYS A 353 -24.31 5.54 -63.10
CA CYS A 353 -24.52 4.07 -63.18
C CYS A 353 -24.01 3.47 -61.83
N GLY A 354 -24.30 2.24 -61.39
CA GLY A 354 -25.14 1.14 -61.91
C GLY A 354 -25.00 -0.10 -60.99
N GLY A 355 -25.94 -1.05 -61.05
CA GLY A 355 -25.83 -2.35 -60.35
C GLY A 355 -25.13 -3.42 -61.20
N PRO A 356 -24.81 -4.62 -60.63
CA PRO A 356 -25.70 -5.76 -60.93
C PRO A 356 -25.82 -6.87 -59.86
N LEU A 357 -27.03 -7.45 -59.77
CA LEU A 357 -27.38 -8.90 -59.74
C LEU A 357 -26.78 -9.84 -58.67
N ARG A 358 -27.29 -11.06 -58.41
CA ARG A 358 -28.64 -11.70 -58.36
C ARG A 358 -28.39 -13.16 -57.91
N GLY A 359 -29.39 -13.85 -57.34
CA GLY A 359 -29.37 -15.31 -57.21
C GLY A 359 -29.82 -15.82 -55.85
N GLU A 360 -30.70 -16.81 -55.73
CA GLU A 360 -32.00 -17.11 -56.35
C GLU A 360 -32.59 -18.28 -55.53
N GLN A 361 -33.86 -18.61 -55.78
CA GLN A 361 -34.60 -19.61 -54.99
C GLN A 361 -34.29 -21.05 -55.42
N HIS A 362 -34.56 -22.01 -54.53
CA HIS A 362 -35.11 -23.30 -54.94
C HIS A 362 -36.24 -23.73 -54.00
N GLN A 363 -37.36 -24.13 -54.60
CA GLN A 363 -38.38 -25.01 -54.03
C GLN A 363 -38.72 -26.01 -55.12
N ASP A 364 -38.89 -27.28 -54.76
CA ASP A 364 -39.58 -28.26 -55.59
C ASP A 364 -40.54 -29.07 -54.72
N LEU A 365 -41.64 -29.50 -55.33
CA LEU A 365 -42.82 -30.10 -54.71
C LEU A 365 -42.98 -31.56 -55.14
N VAL A 366 -43.67 -32.36 -54.32
CA VAL A 366 -44.68 -33.41 -54.64
C VAL A 366 -45.01 -34.08 -53.28
N ASN A 367 -46.18 -33.83 -52.69
CA ASN A 367 -47.40 -34.67 -52.75
C ASN A 367 -47.22 -36.11 -52.22
N GLU A 368 -48.10 -36.72 -51.41
CA GLU A 368 -49.49 -36.37 -51.02
C GLU A 368 -49.94 -37.26 -49.85
N ARG A 369 -50.76 -36.75 -48.91
CA ARG A 369 -52.01 -37.40 -48.41
C ARG A 369 -52.72 -36.59 -47.35
N GLN A 370 -54.06 -36.62 -47.43
CA GLN A 370 -54.97 -35.94 -46.54
C GLN A 370 -55.10 -36.69 -45.20
N GLU A 371 -55.19 -35.95 -44.10
CA GLU A 371 -56.20 -36.24 -43.08
C GLU A 371 -56.56 -34.96 -42.31
N GLN A 372 -57.78 -34.46 -42.53
CA GLN A 372 -58.35 -33.38 -41.74
C GLN A 372 -59.25 -33.96 -40.65
N LYS A 373 -58.90 -33.74 -39.39
CA LYS A 373 -59.90 -33.62 -38.31
C LYS A 373 -59.43 -32.67 -37.21
N ALA A 374 -60.35 -31.81 -36.82
CA ALA A 374 -60.16 -30.72 -35.86
C ALA A 374 -60.46 -31.19 -34.41
N PRO A 375 -60.65 -30.29 -33.43
CA PRO A 375 -59.72 -29.29 -32.93
C PRO A 375 -59.46 -29.46 -31.42
N VAL A 376 -58.25 -29.16 -30.93
CA VAL A 376 -58.03 -28.96 -29.48
C VAL A 376 -57.80 -27.47 -29.20
N GLY A 377 -58.90 -26.76 -28.94
CA GLY A 377 -58.84 -25.43 -28.35
C GLY A 377 -58.35 -25.52 -26.90
N GLY A 378 -57.19 -24.93 -26.60
CA GLY A 378 -56.64 -25.03 -25.24
C GLY A 378 -55.31 -24.34 -24.94
N ALA A 379 -54.79 -23.46 -25.81
CA ALA A 379 -53.41 -22.96 -25.67
C ALA A 379 -53.20 -21.42 -25.79
N ARG A 380 -54.25 -20.62 -26.03
CA ARG A 380 -54.10 -19.16 -26.27
C ARG A 380 -54.25 -18.24 -25.06
N VAL A 381 -54.67 -18.74 -23.90
CA VAL A 381 -54.90 -17.91 -22.70
C VAL A 381 -53.73 -17.94 -21.70
N LEU A 382 -53.01 -19.07 -21.59
CA LEU A 382 -52.00 -19.28 -20.53
C LEU A 382 -50.66 -18.54 -20.76
N LEU A 383 -50.27 -18.25 -22.00
CA LEU A 383 -49.00 -17.57 -22.33
C LEU A 383 -48.97 -16.06 -21.98
N ARG A 384 -50.11 -15.47 -21.61
CA ARG A 384 -50.16 -14.03 -21.30
C ARG A 384 -49.50 -13.73 -19.94
N TRP A 385 -49.58 -14.66 -18.98
CA TRP A 385 -49.16 -14.48 -17.59
C TRP A 385 -47.81 -15.13 -17.24
N SER A 386 -47.24 -15.97 -18.12
CA SER A 386 -45.94 -16.62 -17.87
C SER A 386 -44.78 -15.61 -17.84
N LEU A 387 -43.98 -15.65 -16.77
CA LEU A 387 -42.72 -14.91 -16.66
C LEU A 387 -41.62 -15.50 -17.58
N PRO A 388 -40.59 -14.73 -17.97
CA PRO A 388 -39.50 -15.23 -18.81
C PRO A 388 -38.59 -16.20 -18.06
N ARG A 389 -38.18 -17.28 -18.72
CA ARG A 389 -37.18 -18.23 -18.19
C ARG A 389 -35.88 -17.54 -17.78
N GLY A 390 -35.44 -17.82 -16.57
CA GLY A 390 -34.26 -17.25 -15.91
C GLY A 390 -34.48 -15.87 -15.28
N LEU A 391 -35.72 -15.37 -15.21
CA LEU A 391 -36.07 -14.08 -14.61
C LEU A 391 -37.31 -14.16 -13.70
N GLU A 392 -37.85 -15.35 -13.46
CA GLU A 392 -39.09 -15.58 -12.71
C GLU A 392 -38.98 -15.00 -11.29
N ARG A 393 -37.89 -15.30 -10.57
CA ARG A 393 -37.63 -14.77 -9.21
C ARG A 393 -37.54 -13.24 -9.16
N VAL A 394 -37.08 -12.61 -10.24
CA VAL A 394 -36.87 -11.15 -10.33
C VAL A 394 -38.17 -10.42 -10.66
N LEU A 395 -38.99 -10.99 -11.55
CA LEU A 395 -40.20 -10.36 -12.05
C LEU A 395 -41.48 -10.80 -11.32
N ALA A 396 -41.42 -11.76 -10.40
CA ALA A 396 -42.54 -12.18 -9.58
C ALA A 396 -43.27 -11.01 -8.85
N PRO A 397 -42.59 -10.03 -8.23
CA PRO A 397 -43.28 -8.91 -7.57
C PRO A 397 -44.06 -7.99 -8.52
N VAL A 398 -43.78 -8.05 -9.83
CA VAL A 398 -44.38 -7.22 -10.88
C VAL A 398 -45.03 -8.07 -11.98
N GLN A 399 -45.48 -9.28 -11.62
CA GLN A 399 -46.02 -10.25 -12.58
C GLN A 399 -47.28 -9.75 -13.29
N TRP A 400 -48.10 -8.92 -12.63
CA TRP A 400 -49.32 -8.33 -13.17
C TRP A 400 -49.01 -7.23 -14.19
N GLU A 401 -48.02 -6.39 -13.89
CA GLU A 401 -47.47 -5.36 -14.75
C GLU A 401 -46.83 -5.98 -15.99
N TRP A 402 -46.09 -7.08 -15.82
CA TRP A 402 -45.52 -7.88 -16.90
C TRP A 402 -46.61 -8.49 -17.81
N ALA A 403 -47.66 -9.09 -17.22
CA ALA A 403 -48.77 -9.67 -17.96
C ALA A 403 -49.53 -8.62 -18.81
N ARG A 404 -49.58 -7.37 -18.34
CA ARG A 404 -50.16 -6.21 -19.07
C ARG A 404 -49.33 -5.74 -20.27
N ILE A 405 -48.04 -6.09 -20.37
CA ILE A 405 -47.23 -5.79 -21.56
C ILE A 405 -47.69 -6.69 -22.73
N GLY A 406 -48.54 -6.16 -23.61
CA GLY A 406 -49.17 -6.92 -24.70
C GLY A 406 -48.29 -7.22 -25.91
N HIS A 407 -47.27 -6.40 -26.21
CA HIS A 407 -46.48 -6.50 -27.44
C HIS A 407 -45.06 -7.03 -27.19
N ALA A 408 -44.59 -7.90 -28.09
CA ALA A 408 -43.31 -8.61 -27.95
C ALA A 408 -42.08 -7.66 -27.90
N GLY A 409 -42.14 -6.51 -28.57
CA GLY A 409 -41.07 -5.49 -28.53
C GLY A 409 -40.84 -4.92 -27.12
N GLY A 410 -41.93 -4.62 -26.39
CA GLY A 410 -41.86 -4.14 -25.01
C GLY A 410 -41.27 -5.19 -24.07
N ARG A 411 -41.77 -6.43 -24.15
CA ARG A 411 -41.24 -7.58 -23.39
C ARG A 411 -39.74 -7.80 -23.65
N ARG A 412 -39.28 -7.67 -24.90
CA ARG A 412 -37.85 -7.77 -25.26
C ARG A 412 -37.01 -6.63 -24.63
N ARG A 413 -37.47 -5.38 -24.70
CA ARG A 413 -36.77 -4.21 -24.14
C ARG A 413 -36.62 -4.30 -22.63
N VAL A 414 -37.71 -4.61 -21.92
CA VAL A 414 -37.69 -4.83 -20.45
C VAL A 414 -36.75 -5.99 -20.09
N ARG A 415 -36.85 -7.14 -20.77
CA ARG A 415 -35.97 -8.29 -20.52
C ARG A 415 -34.47 -7.96 -20.69
N ALA A 416 -34.12 -7.13 -21.67
CA ALA A 416 -32.74 -6.68 -21.86
C ALA A 416 -32.29 -5.77 -20.71
N ALA A 417 -33.11 -4.81 -20.30
CA ALA A 417 -32.83 -3.92 -19.18
C ALA A 417 -32.67 -4.69 -17.85
N VAL A 418 -33.55 -5.65 -17.55
CA VAL A 418 -33.44 -6.50 -16.35
C VAL A 418 -32.12 -7.28 -16.34
N ARG A 419 -31.69 -7.83 -17.48
CA ARG A 419 -30.41 -8.57 -17.57
C ARG A 419 -29.19 -7.66 -17.39
N ALA A 420 -29.18 -6.48 -18.00
CA ALA A 420 -28.13 -5.50 -17.79
C ALA A 420 -28.05 -5.07 -16.31
N GLU A 421 -29.21 -4.91 -15.67
CA GLU A 421 -29.30 -4.56 -14.25
C GLU A 421 -28.79 -5.67 -13.33
N LEU A 422 -29.08 -6.94 -13.64
CA LEU A 422 -28.54 -8.08 -12.89
C LEU A 422 -27.01 -8.18 -12.99
N VAL A 423 -26.43 -7.96 -14.17
CA VAL A 423 -24.96 -7.94 -14.34
C VAL A 423 -24.35 -6.80 -13.51
N ARG A 424 -24.96 -5.61 -13.54
CA ARG A 424 -24.53 -4.45 -12.75
C ARG A 424 -24.61 -4.71 -11.25
N LEU A 425 -25.68 -5.35 -10.78
CA LEU A 425 -25.84 -5.71 -9.37
C LEU A 425 -24.91 -6.85 -8.94
N ALA A 426 -24.64 -7.83 -9.79
CA ALA A 426 -23.70 -8.91 -9.49
C ALA A 426 -22.29 -8.39 -9.19
N GLY A 427 -21.87 -7.31 -9.86
CA GLY A 427 -20.61 -6.61 -9.57
C GLY A 427 -20.60 -5.77 -8.28
N LEU A 428 -21.74 -5.60 -7.61
CA LEU A 428 -21.89 -4.81 -6.37
C LEU A 428 -22.21 -5.65 -5.13
N VAL A 429 -23.04 -6.69 -5.27
CA VAL A 429 -23.51 -7.54 -4.17
C VAL A 429 -23.26 -9.04 -4.39
N GLY A 430 -22.57 -9.42 -5.46
CA GLY A 430 -22.38 -10.80 -5.86
C GLY A 430 -23.54 -11.37 -6.67
N ALA A 431 -23.24 -12.38 -7.49
CA ALA A 431 -24.19 -12.97 -8.44
C ALA A 431 -25.38 -13.68 -7.76
N GLU A 432 -25.21 -14.20 -6.55
CA GLU A 432 -26.25 -14.94 -5.82
C GLU A 432 -27.32 -14.01 -5.22
N LEU A 433 -26.92 -12.84 -4.71
CA LEU A 433 -27.82 -11.87 -4.08
C LEU A 433 -28.51 -10.96 -5.10
N ALA A 434 -27.87 -10.66 -6.24
CA ALA A 434 -28.39 -9.74 -7.25
C ALA A 434 -29.85 -10.01 -7.71
N PRO A 435 -30.32 -11.26 -7.92
CA PRO A 435 -31.72 -11.52 -8.27
C PRO A 435 -32.71 -11.20 -7.15
N ALA A 436 -32.35 -11.46 -5.89
CA ALA A 436 -33.20 -11.16 -4.74
C ALA A 436 -33.30 -9.65 -4.51
N VAL A 437 -32.15 -8.95 -4.49
CA VAL A 437 -32.06 -7.49 -4.37
C VAL A 437 -32.87 -6.77 -5.44
N LEU A 438 -32.85 -7.25 -6.69
CA LEU A 438 -33.61 -6.64 -7.78
C LEU A 438 -35.12 -6.92 -7.67
N ALA A 439 -35.52 -8.09 -7.15
CA ALA A 439 -36.92 -8.40 -6.86
C ALA A 439 -37.47 -7.47 -5.77
N GLU A 440 -36.78 -7.38 -4.63
CA GLU A 440 -37.17 -6.51 -3.51
C GLU A 440 -37.21 -5.02 -3.92
N ARG A 441 -36.29 -4.56 -4.78
CA ARG A 441 -36.34 -3.21 -5.35
C ARG A 441 -37.67 -2.97 -6.06
N LEU A 442 -38.05 -3.89 -6.95
CA LEU A 442 -39.29 -3.77 -7.73
C LEU A 442 -40.52 -3.80 -6.81
N GLU A 443 -40.50 -4.67 -5.80
CA GLU A 443 -41.56 -4.77 -4.78
C GLU A 443 -41.70 -3.48 -3.96
N ARG A 444 -40.62 -2.99 -3.33
CA ARG A 444 -40.61 -1.73 -2.55
C ARG A 444 -41.14 -0.56 -3.37
N ARG A 445 -40.75 -0.47 -4.65
CA ARG A 445 -41.15 0.62 -5.54
C ARG A 445 -42.57 0.48 -6.07
N LEU A 446 -43.11 -0.74 -6.16
CA LEU A 446 -44.52 -0.99 -6.44
C LEU A 446 -45.38 -0.59 -5.23
N ALA A 447 -45.01 -1.02 -4.02
CA ALA A 447 -45.68 -0.64 -2.77
C ALA A 447 -45.69 0.88 -2.54
N ALA A 448 -44.59 1.58 -2.88
CA ALA A 448 -44.47 3.03 -2.82
C ALA A 448 -45.40 3.82 -3.77
N GLN A 449 -46.29 3.17 -4.52
CA GLN A 449 -47.37 3.82 -5.27
C GLN A 449 -48.68 3.98 -4.48
N LEU A 450 -48.75 3.50 -3.23
CA LEU A 450 -49.90 3.70 -2.35
C LEU A 450 -51.24 3.28 -2.99
N GLY A 451 -51.23 2.13 -3.67
CA GLY A 451 -52.41 1.56 -4.36
C GLY A 451 -52.73 2.19 -5.73
N GLN A 452 -52.00 3.21 -6.19
CA GLN A 452 -52.22 3.77 -7.53
C GLN A 452 -51.78 2.79 -8.63
N PRO A 453 -52.62 2.51 -9.64
CA PRO A 453 -52.28 1.55 -10.69
C PRO A 453 -51.22 2.09 -11.65
N VAL A 454 -50.20 1.28 -11.95
CA VAL A 454 -49.17 1.59 -12.95
C VAL A 454 -49.83 1.83 -14.31
N ARG A 455 -49.79 3.07 -14.82
CA ARG A 455 -50.44 3.42 -16.10
C ARG A 455 -49.72 2.83 -17.31
N ASP A 456 -48.40 3.03 -17.40
CA ASP A 456 -47.52 2.41 -18.40
C ASP A 456 -46.52 1.45 -17.71
N PRO A 457 -46.71 0.12 -17.82
CA PRO A 457 -45.78 -0.86 -17.25
C PRO A 457 -44.36 -0.81 -17.83
N ILE A 458 -44.20 -0.42 -19.11
CA ILE A 458 -42.89 -0.42 -19.78
C ILE A 458 -42.08 0.79 -19.29
N GLY A 459 -42.66 1.99 -19.39
CA GLY A 459 -42.05 3.22 -18.88
C GLY A 459 -41.79 3.15 -17.38
N TRP A 460 -42.72 2.58 -16.60
CA TRP A 460 -42.52 2.39 -15.17
C TRP A 460 -41.31 1.49 -14.89
N LEU A 461 -41.21 0.31 -15.51
CA LEU A 461 -40.07 -0.59 -15.28
C LEU A 461 -38.74 0.05 -15.70
N LEU A 462 -38.69 0.70 -16.87
CA LEU A 462 -37.45 1.24 -17.42
C LEU A 462 -36.97 2.53 -16.72
N VAL A 463 -37.89 3.39 -16.26
CA VAL A 463 -37.54 4.70 -15.68
C VAL A 463 -37.60 4.70 -14.16
N ARG A 464 -38.52 3.95 -13.55
CA ARG A 464 -38.80 3.99 -12.10
C ARG A 464 -38.52 2.68 -11.38
N GLY A 465 -38.68 1.52 -12.02
CA GLY A 465 -38.55 0.20 -11.41
C GLY A 465 -37.10 -0.30 -11.33
N LEU A 466 -36.39 -0.32 -12.46
CA LEU A 466 -35.06 -0.92 -12.59
C LEU A 466 -33.89 0.01 -12.19
N PRO A 467 -33.83 1.30 -12.60
CA PRO A 467 -32.64 2.14 -12.34
C PRO A 467 -32.41 2.35 -10.85
N GLN A 468 -31.16 2.21 -10.38
CA GLN A 468 -30.81 2.54 -8.99
C GLN A 468 -30.91 4.06 -8.77
N ARG A 469 -31.49 4.51 -7.65
CA ARG A 469 -31.60 5.95 -7.37
C ARG A 469 -30.34 6.49 -6.71
N ALA A 470 -29.52 7.19 -7.48
CA ALA A 470 -28.24 7.76 -7.04
C ALA A 470 -28.39 9.08 -6.23
N GLU A 471 -29.33 9.13 -5.28
CA GLU A 471 -29.41 10.23 -4.29
C GLU A 471 -28.39 10.10 -3.16
N CYS A 472 -27.76 8.92 -3.04
CA CYS A 472 -26.80 8.57 -2.00
C CYS A 472 -25.39 8.47 -2.56
N TYR A 473 -24.38 8.82 -1.76
CA TYR A 473 -22.96 8.65 -2.11
C TYR A 473 -22.45 7.20 -2.00
N ALA A 474 -23.23 6.29 -1.40
CA ALA A 474 -22.88 4.88 -1.32
C ALA A 474 -23.36 4.11 -2.56
N GLN A 475 -22.44 3.52 -3.33
CA GLN A 475 -22.74 2.74 -4.53
C GLN A 475 -23.61 1.50 -4.28
N VAL A 476 -23.61 0.98 -3.05
CA VAL A 476 -24.46 -0.14 -2.60
C VAL A 476 -25.80 0.31 -1.99
N CYS A 477 -26.16 1.60 -2.05
CA CYS A 477 -27.45 2.10 -1.59
C CYS A 477 -28.47 2.19 -2.72
N ASP A 478 -29.69 1.74 -2.45
CA ASP A 478 -30.85 1.95 -3.31
C ASP A 478 -32.08 2.33 -2.48
N ASP A 479 -32.69 3.48 -2.77
CA ASP A 479 -33.86 4.03 -2.05
C ASP A 479 -33.74 3.95 -0.51
N ARG A 480 -32.58 4.39 0.03
CA ARG A 480 -32.22 4.37 1.47
C ARG A 480 -32.00 3.00 2.09
N VAL A 481 -32.05 1.92 1.32
CA VAL A 481 -31.71 0.56 1.76
C VAL A 481 -30.33 0.18 1.23
N ARG A 482 -29.53 -0.54 2.02
CA ARG A 482 -28.30 -1.18 1.57
C ARG A 482 -28.61 -2.48 0.83
N MET A 483 -28.12 -2.60 -0.39
CA MET A 483 -28.35 -3.77 -1.24
C MET A 483 -27.60 -5.03 -0.77
N ASP A 484 -26.52 -4.86 -0.01
CA ASP A 484 -25.71 -5.96 0.52
C ASP A 484 -26.20 -6.49 1.88
N THR A 485 -26.86 -5.66 2.70
CA THR A 485 -27.32 -6.03 4.05
C THR A 485 -28.83 -5.97 4.26
N GLY A 486 -29.60 -5.38 3.34
CA GLY A 486 -31.04 -5.13 3.51
C GLY A 486 -31.40 -4.06 4.56
N LEU A 487 -30.41 -3.50 5.27
CA LEU A 487 -30.62 -2.53 6.33
C LEU A 487 -30.77 -1.09 5.81
N VAL A 488 -31.23 -0.18 6.67
CA VAL A 488 -31.20 1.27 6.40
C VAL A 488 -29.77 1.70 6.10
N CYS A 489 -29.59 2.54 5.08
CA CYS A 489 -28.28 3.00 4.66
C CYS A 489 -27.78 4.14 5.55
N PRO A 490 -26.65 3.98 6.28
CA PRO A 490 -26.11 5.04 7.15
C PRO A 490 -25.75 6.31 6.38
N SER A 491 -25.40 6.17 5.10
CA SER A 491 -25.13 7.29 4.20
C SER A 491 -26.39 8.08 3.84
N CYS A 492 -27.57 7.43 3.78
CA CYS A 492 -28.84 8.14 3.64
C CYS A 492 -29.31 8.74 4.96
N GLU A 493 -29.02 8.13 6.10
CA GLU A 493 -29.30 8.72 7.42
C GLU A 493 -28.53 10.03 7.59
N LEU A 494 -27.21 10.02 7.35
CA LEU A 494 -26.38 11.24 7.37
C LEU A 494 -26.90 12.31 6.40
N LEU A 495 -27.24 11.96 5.15
CA LEU A 495 -27.85 12.93 4.21
C LEU A 495 -29.21 13.48 4.69
N VAL A 496 -30.00 12.69 5.43
CA VAL A 496 -31.26 13.15 6.03
C VAL A 496 -30.99 14.06 7.24
N GLU A 497 -29.98 13.75 8.06
CA GLU A 497 -29.52 14.59 9.16
C GLU A 497 -28.97 15.94 8.65
N ASP A 498 -28.10 15.94 7.65
CA ASP A 498 -27.58 17.16 7.00
C ASP A 498 -28.73 18.02 6.42
N ARG A 499 -29.67 17.39 5.70
CA ARG A 499 -30.87 18.08 5.16
C ARG A 499 -31.82 18.58 6.26
N ARG A 500 -31.80 18.02 7.48
CA ARG A 500 -32.55 18.50 8.64
C ARG A 500 -31.82 19.64 9.34
N ALA A 501 -30.51 19.50 9.55
CA ALA A 501 -29.64 20.53 10.12
C ALA A 501 -29.68 21.82 9.30
N LEU A 502 -29.58 21.73 7.97
CA LEU A 502 -29.69 22.88 7.07
C LEU A 502 -31.06 23.57 7.18
N ARG A 503 -32.16 22.79 7.25
CA ARG A 503 -33.50 23.35 7.46
C ARG A 503 -33.63 24.07 8.80
N HIS A 504 -33.14 23.48 9.88
CA HIS A 504 -33.15 24.12 11.20
C HIS A 504 -32.28 25.38 11.24
N GLN A 505 -31.10 25.37 10.60
CA GLN A 505 -30.23 26.54 10.50
C GLN A 505 -30.91 27.69 9.73
N VAL A 506 -31.52 27.38 8.59
CA VAL A 506 -32.28 28.36 7.80
C VAL A 506 -33.48 28.90 8.58
N ALA A 507 -34.26 28.02 9.23
CA ALA A 507 -35.39 28.42 10.06
C ALA A 507 -34.96 29.34 11.22
N ARG A 508 -33.90 28.99 11.94
CA ARG A 508 -33.33 29.81 13.02
C ARG A 508 -32.89 31.18 12.51
N SER A 509 -32.21 31.23 11.35
CA SER A 509 -31.80 32.47 10.69
C SER A 509 -32.98 33.35 10.26
N VAL A 510 -34.12 32.76 9.85
CA VAL A 510 -35.35 33.53 9.60
C VAL A 510 -35.91 34.09 10.90
N THR A 511 -36.03 33.27 11.96
CA THR A 511 -36.52 33.73 13.28
C THR A 511 -35.66 34.85 13.87
N GLU A 512 -34.33 34.75 13.75
CA GLU A 512 -33.37 35.75 14.24
C GLU A 512 -33.44 37.08 13.47
N GLN A 513 -33.71 37.05 12.17
CA GLN A 513 -33.62 38.23 11.30
C GLN A 513 -34.98 38.86 10.96
N LEU A 514 -36.07 38.11 11.06
CA LEU A 514 -37.43 38.52 10.74
C LEU A 514 -38.38 38.08 11.88
N PRO A 515 -38.25 38.64 13.08
CA PRO A 515 -39.14 38.33 14.20
C PRO A 515 -40.57 38.81 13.90
N GLY A 516 -41.58 38.03 14.32
CA GLY A 516 -42.99 38.41 14.24
C GLY A 516 -43.71 38.08 12.93
N LEU A 517 -43.09 37.36 11.98
CA LEU A 517 -43.77 36.87 10.77
C LEU A 517 -44.97 35.96 11.09
N ALA A 518 -46.02 36.01 10.26
CA ALA A 518 -47.12 35.07 10.35
C ALA A 518 -46.65 33.63 9.99
N PRO A 519 -47.29 32.56 10.50
CA PRO A 519 -46.82 31.19 10.30
C PRO A 519 -46.69 30.73 8.84
N GLU A 520 -47.50 31.28 7.93
CA GLU A 520 -47.46 30.97 6.50
C GLU A 520 -46.32 31.72 5.79
N GLU A 521 -46.16 33.01 6.09
CA GLU A 521 -45.07 33.85 5.59
C GLU A 521 -43.71 33.33 6.04
N PHE A 522 -43.61 32.90 7.30
CA PHE A 522 -42.42 32.25 7.86
C PHE A 522 -42.05 30.97 7.08
N ARG A 523 -43.03 30.10 6.79
CA ARG A 523 -42.79 28.87 5.99
C ARG A 523 -42.29 29.21 4.58
N ALA A 524 -42.94 30.16 3.90
CA ALA A 524 -42.55 30.59 2.56
C ALA A 524 -41.14 31.19 2.53
N GLU A 525 -40.77 32.01 3.52
CA GLU A 525 -39.44 32.62 3.60
C GLU A 525 -38.33 31.59 3.92
N VAL A 526 -38.62 30.61 4.79
CA VAL A 526 -37.73 29.48 5.07
C VAL A 526 -37.50 28.64 3.80
N GLU A 527 -38.56 28.31 3.06
CA GLU A 527 -38.44 27.56 1.81
C GLU A 527 -37.66 28.35 0.73
N ARG A 528 -37.92 29.65 0.60
CA ARG A 528 -37.20 30.55 -0.32
C ARG A 528 -35.72 30.70 0.01
N ARG A 529 -35.33 30.69 1.29
CA ARG A 529 -33.92 30.68 1.72
C ARG A 529 -33.27 29.31 1.50
N LEU A 530 -33.95 28.24 1.90
CA LEU A 530 -33.46 26.87 1.73
C LEU A 530 -33.17 26.54 0.26
N SER A 531 -34.10 26.91 -0.64
CA SER A 531 -33.95 26.67 -2.08
C SER A 531 -32.74 27.40 -2.69
N ARG A 532 -32.47 28.64 -2.25
CA ARG A 532 -31.26 29.39 -2.65
C ARG A 532 -29.98 28.74 -2.15
N GLU A 533 -29.97 28.29 -0.90
CA GLU A 533 -28.78 27.69 -0.29
C GLU A 533 -28.46 26.30 -0.86
N VAL A 534 -29.49 25.48 -1.14
CA VAL A 534 -29.33 24.21 -1.87
C VAL A 534 -28.81 24.44 -3.29
N ALA A 535 -29.30 25.47 -4.00
CA ALA A 535 -28.80 25.82 -5.32
C ALA A 535 -27.32 26.26 -5.31
N ARG A 536 -26.90 27.05 -4.29
CA ARG A 536 -25.50 27.45 -4.08
C ARG A 536 -24.59 26.24 -3.91
N LEU A 537 -24.94 25.34 -2.98
CA LEU A 537 -24.17 24.12 -2.72
C LEU A 537 -24.10 23.20 -3.95
N ALA A 538 -25.18 23.07 -4.70
CA ALA A 538 -25.22 22.26 -5.93
C ALA A 538 -24.31 22.83 -7.04
N ALA A 539 -24.20 24.15 -7.16
CA ALA A 539 -23.29 24.81 -8.08
C ALA A 539 -21.81 24.59 -7.69
N GLU A 540 -21.47 24.74 -6.41
CA GLU A 540 -20.13 24.46 -5.88
C GLU A 540 -19.73 23.01 -6.13
N ASP A 541 -20.64 22.06 -5.91
CA ASP A 541 -20.43 20.65 -6.22
C ASP A 541 -20.24 20.37 -7.72
N ALA A 542 -20.90 21.12 -8.61
CA ALA A 542 -20.70 20.99 -10.05
C ALA A 542 -19.28 21.40 -10.46
N VAL A 543 -18.79 22.54 -9.94
CA VAL A 543 -17.41 23.01 -10.15
C VAL A 543 -16.40 22.00 -9.60
N ARG A 544 -16.59 21.50 -8.37
CA ARG A 544 -15.73 20.47 -7.77
C ARG A 544 -15.64 19.20 -8.62
N ARG A 545 -16.77 18.73 -9.16
CA ARG A 545 -16.81 17.53 -10.02
C ARG A 545 -16.07 17.75 -11.34
N GLU A 546 -16.18 18.92 -11.96
CA GLU A 546 -15.49 19.21 -13.21
C GLU A 546 -13.98 19.33 -13.00
N HIS A 547 -13.53 20.03 -11.96
CA HIS A 547 -12.11 20.10 -11.59
C HIS A 547 -11.52 18.69 -11.36
N ALA A 548 -12.23 17.84 -10.61
CA ALA A 548 -11.83 16.45 -10.39
C ALA A 548 -11.79 15.60 -11.68
N ARG A 549 -12.62 15.91 -12.68
CA ARG A 549 -12.60 15.26 -14.00
C ARG A 549 -11.36 15.66 -14.82
N VAL A 550 -11.06 16.96 -14.86
CA VAL A 550 -9.87 17.51 -15.53
C VAL A 550 -8.59 16.96 -14.91
N GLU A 551 -8.50 16.95 -13.58
CA GLU A 551 -7.33 16.44 -12.86
C GLU A 551 -7.10 14.93 -13.06
N ARG A 552 -8.15 14.11 -13.08
CA ARG A 552 -8.01 12.69 -13.43
C ARG A 552 -7.46 12.51 -14.85
N SER A 553 -8.01 13.22 -15.84
CA SER A 553 -7.52 13.14 -17.22
C SER A 553 -6.06 13.61 -17.37
N ARG A 554 -5.63 14.62 -16.60
CA ARG A 554 -4.22 15.04 -16.54
C ARG A 554 -3.31 13.94 -15.99
N ARG A 555 -3.69 13.30 -14.89
CA ARG A 555 -2.92 12.21 -14.26
C ARG A 555 -2.84 10.97 -15.16
N GLU A 556 -3.95 10.58 -15.77
CA GLU A 556 -4.01 9.46 -16.73
C GLU A 556 -3.07 9.70 -17.93
N LYS A 557 -3.02 10.92 -18.46
CA LYS A 557 -2.08 11.30 -19.54
C LYS A 557 -0.62 11.31 -19.09
N ALA A 558 -0.33 11.77 -17.87
CA ALA A 558 1.02 11.76 -17.31
C ALA A 558 1.54 10.32 -17.10
N TRP A 559 0.72 9.44 -16.51
CA TRP A 559 1.06 8.02 -16.34
C TRP A 559 1.14 7.25 -17.65
N ALA A 560 0.37 7.61 -18.68
CA ALA A 560 0.53 7.05 -20.01
C ALA A 560 1.93 7.38 -20.57
N ARG A 561 2.31 8.66 -20.60
CA ARG A 561 3.63 9.11 -21.07
C ARG A 561 4.78 8.43 -20.34
N GLN A 562 4.71 8.35 -19.00
CA GLN A 562 5.76 7.70 -18.21
C GLN A 562 5.93 6.22 -18.55
N ARG A 563 4.83 5.49 -18.85
CA ARG A 563 4.92 4.10 -19.32
C ARG A 563 5.50 4.00 -20.73
N ASP A 564 5.13 4.92 -21.62
CA ASP A 564 5.64 4.96 -22.99
C ASP A 564 7.16 5.26 -22.99
N GLU A 565 7.62 6.19 -22.16
CA GLU A 565 9.03 6.53 -21.91
C GLU A 565 9.81 5.33 -21.33
N GLN A 566 9.26 4.64 -20.33
CA GLN A 566 9.86 3.44 -19.75
C GLN A 566 9.93 2.29 -20.76
N ALA A 567 8.88 2.07 -21.55
CA ALA A 567 8.87 1.07 -22.60
C ALA A 567 9.90 1.37 -23.70
N ALA A 568 10.04 2.64 -24.09
CA ALA A 568 11.05 3.08 -25.04
C ALA A 568 12.48 2.86 -24.51
N ALA A 569 12.76 3.23 -23.26
CA ALA A 569 14.05 3.00 -22.62
C ALA A 569 14.38 1.50 -22.47
N GLN A 570 13.38 0.67 -22.12
CA GLN A 570 13.54 -0.78 -22.07
C GLN A 570 13.80 -1.39 -23.46
N ALA A 571 13.11 -0.91 -24.50
CA ALA A 571 13.34 -1.35 -25.88
C ALA A 571 14.74 -0.93 -26.39
N GLU A 572 15.19 0.29 -26.08
CA GLU A 572 16.53 0.75 -26.42
C GLU A 572 17.61 -0.08 -25.72
N LEU A 573 17.42 -0.39 -24.42
CA LEU A 573 18.31 -1.29 -23.69
C LEU A 573 18.32 -2.68 -24.31
N ALA A 574 17.15 -3.29 -24.53
CA ALA A 574 17.01 -4.61 -25.10
C ALA A 574 17.73 -4.73 -26.45
N ALA A 575 17.58 -3.74 -27.34
CA ALA A 575 18.21 -3.72 -28.66
C ALA A 575 19.75 -3.67 -28.65
N ARG A 576 20.39 -3.33 -27.52
CA ARG A 576 21.87 -3.23 -27.45
C ARG A 576 22.52 -4.61 -27.59
N PRO A 577 23.50 -4.78 -28.51
CA PRO A 577 24.23 -6.03 -28.63
C PRO A 577 25.11 -6.29 -27.41
N CYS A 578 25.51 -7.54 -27.22
CA CYS A 578 26.40 -7.93 -26.12
C CYS A 578 27.79 -7.32 -26.30
N ALA A 579 28.24 -6.54 -25.30
CA ALA A 579 29.54 -5.88 -25.29
C ALA A 579 30.76 -6.83 -25.27
N LYS A 580 30.55 -8.15 -25.12
CA LYS A 580 31.60 -9.18 -25.10
C LYS A 580 31.63 -10.04 -26.37
N CYS A 581 30.48 -10.55 -26.82
CA CYS A 581 30.39 -11.49 -27.95
C CYS A 581 29.61 -10.96 -29.16
N GLY A 582 29.07 -9.74 -29.11
CA GLY A 582 28.38 -9.10 -30.24
C GLY A 582 26.98 -9.62 -30.56
N VAL A 583 26.47 -10.62 -29.83
CA VAL A 583 25.09 -11.14 -29.99
C VAL A 583 24.08 -9.99 -29.94
N PRO A 584 23.20 -9.81 -30.95
CA PRO A 584 22.22 -8.73 -30.99
C PRO A 584 21.14 -8.90 -29.91
N GLU A 585 20.39 -7.83 -29.64
CA GLU A 585 19.22 -7.82 -28.75
C GLU A 585 19.49 -8.39 -27.34
N ALA A 586 20.67 -8.10 -26.80
CA ALA A 586 21.22 -8.76 -25.61
C ALA A 586 21.20 -7.88 -24.34
N GLY A 587 20.54 -6.72 -24.34
CA GLY A 587 20.52 -5.84 -23.15
C GLY A 587 21.88 -5.21 -22.79
N GLY A 588 22.90 -5.35 -23.65
CA GLY A 588 24.30 -5.00 -23.37
C GLY A 588 25.19 -6.16 -22.91
N LEU A 589 24.66 -7.23 -22.31
CA LEU A 589 25.38 -8.48 -22.03
C LEU A 589 24.43 -9.68 -22.17
N CYS A 590 24.73 -10.59 -23.09
CA CYS A 590 23.93 -11.82 -23.22
C CYS A 590 24.13 -12.73 -21.99
N LEU A 591 23.15 -13.60 -21.74
CA LEU A 591 23.13 -14.53 -20.60
C LEU A 591 24.46 -15.27 -20.38
N ILE A 592 25.07 -15.81 -21.45
CA ILE A 592 26.34 -16.53 -21.36
C ILE A 592 27.45 -15.61 -20.87
N CYS A 593 27.55 -14.38 -21.39
CA CYS A 593 28.60 -13.44 -21.00
C CYS A 593 28.37 -12.82 -19.62
N SER A 594 27.11 -12.56 -19.22
CA SER A 594 26.78 -12.08 -17.87
C SER A 594 27.10 -13.15 -16.82
N GLU A 595 26.62 -14.39 -17.01
CA GLU A 595 26.86 -15.48 -16.06
C GLU A 595 28.35 -15.88 -16.01
N THR A 596 29.08 -15.82 -17.14
CA THR A 596 30.54 -16.01 -17.16
C THR A 596 31.27 -14.92 -16.34
N GLN A 597 30.86 -13.66 -16.49
CA GLN A 597 31.43 -12.55 -15.73
C GLN A 597 31.13 -12.66 -14.23
N THR A 598 29.88 -13.01 -13.87
CA THR A 598 29.47 -13.28 -12.49
C THR A 598 30.28 -14.43 -11.89
N THR A 599 30.40 -15.55 -12.60
CA THR A 599 31.22 -16.71 -12.19
C THR A 599 32.65 -16.28 -11.85
N ARG A 600 33.29 -15.48 -12.71
CA ARG A 600 34.65 -14.96 -12.46
C ARG A 600 34.73 -14.11 -11.19
N GLN A 601 33.78 -13.21 -10.98
CA GLN A 601 33.73 -12.35 -9.78
C GLN A 601 33.48 -13.17 -8.49
N THR A 602 32.67 -14.23 -8.59
CA THR A 602 32.43 -15.18 -7.50
C THR A 602 33.70 -15.98 -7.18
N LEU A 603 34.45 -16.45 -8.18
CA LEU A 603 35.75 -17.12 -7.98
C LEU A 603 36.81 -16.17 -7.41
N GLU A 604 36.85 -14.92 -7.84
CA GLU A 604 37.71 -13.89 -7.23
C GLU A 604 37.38 -13.69 -5.74
N SER A 605 36.10 -13.69 -5.37
CA SER A 605 35.65 -13.64 -3.97
C SER A 605 36.03 -14.91 -3.20
N ALA A 606 35.90 -16.11 -3.79
CA ALA A 606 36.33 -17.36 -3.19
C ALA A 606 37.84 -17.39 -2.91
N ALA A 607 38.64 -16.81 -3.81
CA ALA A 607 40.09 -16.70 -3.64
C ALA A 607 40.48 -15.79 -2.47
N GLU A 608 39.73 -14.72 -2.20
CA GLU A 608 39.93 -13.89 -0.99
C GLU A 608 39.69 -14.70 0.30
N PHE A 609 38.59 -15.46 0.37
CA PHE A 609 38.33 -16.34 1.52
C PHE A 609 39.41 -17.42 1.67
N ALA A 610 39.82 -18.06 0.59
CA ALA A 610 40.87 -19.08 0.58
C ALA A 610 42.22 -18.52 1.07
N ALA A 611 42.56 -17.29 0.70
CA ALA A 611 43.78 -16.63 1.17
C ALA A 611 43.70 -16.33 2.68
N VAL A 612 42.55 -15.86 3.20
CA VAL A 612 42.36 -15.69 4.65
C VAL A 612 42.47 -17.04 5.39
N ALA A 613 41.87 -18.10 4.87
CA ALA A 613 41.97 -19.46 5.43
C ALA A 613 43.41 -19.98 5.44
N ALA A 614 44.22 -19.63 4.43
CA ALA A 614 45.63 -19.99 4.32
C ALA A 614 46.57 -19.11 5.18
N GLY A 615 46.05 -18.21 6.01
CA GLY A 615 46.85 -17.41 6.96
C GLY A 615 47.61 -16.25 6.32
N LEU A 616 47.15 -15.73 5.16
CA LEU A 616 47.81 -14.66 4.38
C LEU A 616 48.38 -13.51 5.23
N VAL A 617 47.61 -13.04 6.21
CA VAL A 617 48.00 -11.86 7.00
C VAL A 617 49.06 -12.19 8.07
N GLU A 618 49.28 -13.46 8.41
CA GLU A 618 50.24 -13.88 9.43
C GLU A 618 51.66 -14.08 8.87
N ILE A 619 51.82 -14.15 7.54
CA ILE A 619 53.12 -14.35 6.86
C ILE A 619 53.43 -13.17 5.92
N PRO A 620 54.19 -12.14 6.36
CA PRO A 620 54.40 -10.92 5.59
C PRO A 620 55.19 -11.09 4.28
N ALA A 621 56.00 -12.14 4.15
CA ALA A 621 56.98 -12.28 3.06
C ALA A 621 56.45 -12.94 1.77
N ALA A 622 55.25 -13.52 1.78
CA ALA A 622 54.69 -14.29 0.66
C ALA A 622 53.28 -13.81 0.23
N ARG A 623 52.96 -12.55 0.54
CA ARG A 623 51.57 -12.08 0.63
C ARG A 623 50.90 -11.77 -0.72
N GLY A 624 51.66 -11.32 -1.73
CA GLY A 624 51.13 -11.21 -3.09
C GLY A 624 50.91 -12.57 -3.76
N ASP A 625 51.85 -13.49 -3.55
CA ASP A 625 51.90 -14.77 -4.25
C ASP A 625 50.78 -15.72 -3.81
N LEU A 626 50.46 -15.74 -2.50
CA LEU A 626 49.48 -16.70 -1.96
C LEU A 626 48.04 -16.45 -2.44
N LEU A 627 47.61 -15.18 -2.63
CA LEU A 627 46.31 -14.89 -3.25
C LEU A 627 46.29 -15.32 -4.72
N GLY A 628 47.39 -15.14 -5.45
CA GLY A 628 47.56 -15.63 -6.82
C GLY A 628 47.46 -17.15 -6.90
N VAL A 629 48.12 -17.87 -5.99
CA VAL A 629 48.04 -19.34 -5.86
C VAL A 629 46.62 -19.80 -5.52
N CYS A 630 45.95 -19.14 -4.58
CA CYS A 630 44.56 -19.46 -4.23
C CYS A 630 43.61 -19.25 -5.43
N ARG A 631 43.77 -18.16 -6.18
CA ARG A 631 43.00 -17.89 -7.40
C ARG A 631 43.26 -18.97 -8.45
N ALA A 632 44.52 -19.25 -8.78
CA ALA A 632 44.88 -20.24 -9.80
C ALA A 632 44.36 -21.65 -9.45
N ARG A 633 44.36 -22.03 -8.16
CA ARG A 633 43.78 -23.30 -7.68
C ARG A 633 42.28 -23.39 -7.96
N LEU A 634 41.53 -22.33 -7.64
CA LEU A 634 40.06 -22.29 -7.80
C LEU A 634 39.63 -22.11 -9.27
N GLU A 635 40.38 -21.32 -10.05
CA GLU A 635 40.19 -21.20 -11.50
C GLU A 635 40.42 -22.56 -12.18
N ALA A 636 41.47 -23.32 -11.80
CA ALA A 636 41.71 -24.66 -12.33
C ALA A 636 40.64 -25.70 -11.90
N GLU A 637 40.12 -25.61 -10.67
CA GLU A 637 39.02 -26.48 -10.22
C GLU A 637 37.73 -26.23 -11.03
N ALA A 638 37.42 -24.96 -11.32
CA ALA A 638 36.31 -24.56 -12.18
C ALA A 638 36.53 -24.96 -13.66
N GLU A 639 37.74 -24.75 -14.19
CA GLU A 639 38.08 -25.14 -15.57
C GLU A 639 37.92 -26.64 -15.79
N GLN A 640 38.46 -27.47 -14.91
CA GLN A 640 38.29 -28.94 -14.95
C GLN A 640 36.82 -29.38 -14.81
N ALA A 641 35.99 -28.66 -14.03
CA ALA A 641 34.55 -28.92 -13.99
C ALA A 641 33.87 -28.59 -15.32
N GLY A 642 34.18 -27.42 -15.90
CA GLY A 642 33.68 -27.00 -17.21
C GLY A 642 34.07 -27.95 -18.34
N GLU A 643 35.33 -28.41 -18.38
CA GLU A 643 35.78 -29.43 -19.32
C GLU A 643 35.03 -30.75 -19.18
N ARG A 644 34.82 -31.24 -17.95
CA ARG A 644 34.04 -32.46 -17.69
C ARG A 644 32.59 -32.34 -18.18
N TRP A 645 31.92 -31.22 -17.92
CA TRP A 645 30.54 -30.99 -18.38
C TRP A 645 30.44 -30.83 -19.91
N ARG A 646 31.41 -30.16 -20.55
CA ARG A 646 31.49 -30.12 -22.02
C ARG A 646 31.76 -31.51 -22.61
N GLY A 647 32.62 -32.31 -21.98
CA GLY A 647 32.87 -33.71 -22.37
C GLY A 647 31.66 -34.63 -22.21
N GLN A 648 30.71 -34.28 -21.32
CA GLN A 648 29.39 -34.93 -21.19
C GLN A 648 28.37 -34.43 -22.22
N GLY A 649 28.72 -33.45 -23.05
CA GLY A 649 27.85 -32.91 -24.10
C GLY A 649 26.80 -31.89 -23.62
N LEU A 650 26.97 -31.28 -22.44
CA LEU A 650 26.06 -30.22 -22.00
C LEU A 650 26.17 -28.97 -22.91
N PRO A 651 25.04 -28.28 -23.19
CA PRO A 651 25.07 -27.03 -23.94
C PRO A 651 25.74 -25.92 -23.11
N GLU A 652 26.46 -25.01 -23.75
CA GLU A 652 27.29 -24.00 -23.06
C GLU A 652 26.50 -23.14 -22.05
N ALA A 653 25.23 -22.84 -22.31
CA ALA A 653 24.37 -22.13 -21.35
C ALA A 653 24.16 -22.91 -20.03
N ALA A 654 24.06 -24.25 -20.09
CA ALA A 654 23.99 -25.09 -18.91
C ALA A 654 25.36 -25.23 -18.24
N VAL A 655 26.45 -25.33 -19.02
CA VAL A 655 27.83 -25.36 -18.49
C VAL A 655 28.14 -24.10 -17.69
N VAL A 656 27.80 -22.90 -18.20
CA VAL A 656 28.05 -21.64 -17.50
C VAL A 656 27.17 -21.49 -16.25
N TRP A 657 25.91 -21.98 -16.27
CA TRP A 657 25.07 -22.01 -15.07
C TRP A 657 25.64 -22.95 -13.98
N GLN A 658 26.11 -24.14 -14.38
CA GLN A 658 26.78 -25.09 -13.48
C GLN A 658 28.11 -24.54 -12.94
N LEU A 659 28.88 -23.81 -13.75
CA LEU A 659 30.11 -23.14 -13.32
C LEU A 659 29.82 -22.06 -12.27
N ARG A 660 28.73 -21.32 -12.42
CA ARG A 660 28.27 -20.36 -11.41
C ARG A 660 27.87 -21.06 -10.10
N GLU A 661 27.06 -22.11 -10.17
CA GLU A 661 26.65 -22.86 -8.98
C GLU A 661 27.88 -23.41 -8.23
N LEU A 662 28.84 -23.99 -8.95
CA LEU A 662 30.13 -24.41 -8.40
C LEU A 662 30.89 -23.25 -7.77
N ALA A 663 30.97 -22.08 -8.42
CA ALA A 663 31.65 -20.91 -7.84
C ALA A 663 30.98 -20.45 -6.53
N GLU A 664 29.64 -20.48 -6.44
CA GLU A 664 28.90 -20.17 -5.22
C GLU A 664 29.16 -21.22 -4.11
N GLN A 665 29.22 -22.51 -4.46
CA GLN A 665 29.64 -23.58 -3.55
C GLN A 665 31.09 -23.43 -3.06
N LEU A 666 32.01 -23.00 -3.94
CA LEU A 666 33.40 -22.71 -3.60
C LEU A 666 33.50 -21.53 -2.62
N VAL A 667 32.75 -20.44 -2.84
CA VAL A 667 32.66 -19.33 -1.87
C VAL A 667 32.21 -19.84 -0.49
N ALA A 668 31.16 -20.68 -0.45
CA ALA A 668 30.67 -21.23 0.81
C ALA A 668 31.73 -22.11 1.51
N ARG A 669 32.41 -22.98 0.76
CA ARG A 669 33.48 -23.86 1.26
C ARG A 669 34.66 -23.07 1.83
N GLU A 670 35.24 -22.16 1.05
CA GLU A 670 36.43 -21.41 1.48
C GLU A 670 36.08 -20.43 2.62
N ARG A 671 34.87 -19.86 2.64
CA ARG A 671 34.38 -19.05 3.78
C ARG A 671 34.26 -19.87 5.06
N ALA A 672 33.74 -21.10 4.99
CA ALA A 672 33.64 -21.99 6.14
C ALA A 672 35.03 -22.33 6.69
N LEU A 673 35.99 -22.69 5.83
CA LEU A 673 37.38 -22.94 6.21
C LEU A 673 38.06 -21.71 6.85
N ALA A 674 37.81 -20.51 6.32
CA ALA A 674 38.33 -19.27 6.89
C ALA A 674 37.77 -18.99 8.29
N LEU A 675 36.45 -19.18 8.49
CA LEU A 675 35.82 -19.05 9.81
C LEU A 675 36.33 -20.11 10.80
N GLU A 676 36.51 -21.36 10.36
CA GLU A 676 37.01 -22.47 11.18
C GLU A 676 38.46 -22.21 11.66
N GLY A 677 39.31 -21.66 10.78
CA GLY A 677 40.66 -21.23 11.14
C GLY A 677 40.65 -20.09 12.17
N LEU A 678 39.83 -19.05 11.95
CA LEU A 678 39.72 -17.89 12.84
C LEU A 678 39.11 -18.24 14.20
N LEU A 679 38.12 -19.15 14.25
CA LEU A 679 37.53 -19.71 15.47
C LEU A 679 38.58 -20.41 16.35
N ARG A 680 39.52 -21.13 15.73
CA ARG A 680 40.62 -21.78 16.46
C ARG A 680 41.72 -20.80 16.89
N GLY A 681 41.71 -19.56 16.38
CA GLY A 681 42.72 -18.54 16.64
C GLY A 681 42.72 -18.00 18.08
N PRO A 682 43.83 -17.39 18.54
CA PRO A 682 43.96 -16.91 19.91
C PRO A 682 42.97 -15.78 20.25
N GLN A 683 42.61 -14.96 19.27
CA GLN A 683 41.69 -13.83 19.43
C GLN A 683 40.27 -14.32 19.77
N ALA A 684 39.72 -15.26 19.00
CA ALA A 684 38.41 -15.84 19.25
C ALA A 684 38.35 -16.59 20.59
N ARG A 685 39.40 -17.34 20.95
CA ARG A 685 39.51 -17.98 22.28
C ARG A 685 39.51 -16.97 23.42
N SER A 686 40.30 -15.90 23.31
CA SER A 686 40.37 -14.87 24.36
C SER A 686 39.03 -14.16 24.59
N GLU A 687 38.22 -14.00 23.54
CA GLU A 687 36.87 -13.43 23.64
C GLU A 687 35.88 -14.43 24.26
N ALA A 688 35.97 -15.72 23.91
CA ALA A 688 35.21 -16.79 24.55
C ALA A 688 35.50 -16.88 26.05
N ASP A 689 36.79 -16.89 26.43
CA ASP A 689 37.24 -16.91 27.83
C ASP A 689 36.73 -15.68 28.61
N ARG A 690 36.75 -14.50 27.98
CA ARG A 690 36.25 -13.25 28.56
C ARG A 690 34.74 -13.33 28.84
N VAL A 691 33.94 -13.76 27.86
CA VAL A 691 32.48 -13.88 28.01
C VAL A 691 32.12 -15.00 28.99
N ALA A 692 32.83 -16.13 28.96
CA ALA A 692 32.66 -17.20 29.94
C ALA A 692 32.94 -16.73 31.38
N GLY A 693 33.93 -15.86 31.57
CA GLY A 693 34.20 -15.21 32.86
C GLY A 693 33.05 -14.31 33.33
N ILE A 694 32.46 -13.53 32.41
CA ILE A 694 31.33 -12.64 32.70
C ILE A 694 30.07 -13.43 33.07
N GLU A 695 29.71 -14.48 32.32
CA GLU A 695 28.49 -15.25 32.59
C GLU A 695 28.61 -16.14 33.84
N ARG A 696 29.82 -16.64 34.18
CA ARG A 696 30.06 -17.27 35.49
C ARG A 696 29.92 -16.28 36.63
N ALA A 697 30.40 -15.03 36.48
CA ALA A 697 30.19 -13.98 37.49
C ALA A 697 28.70 -13.62 37.66
N ARG A 698 27.89 -13.75 36.60
CA ARG A 698 26.42 -13.64 36.62
C ARG A 698 25.69 -14.86 37.22
N ARG A 699 26.42 -15.90 37.65
CA ARG A 699 25.90 -17.15 38.24
C ARG A 699 25.00 -17.97 37.31
N ARG A 700 25.21 -17.90 36.00
CA ARG A 700 24.54 -18.81 35.04
C ARG A 700 25.03 -20.24 35.19
N GLY A 701 24.23 -21.19 34.71
CA GLY A 701 24.64 -22.59 34.63
C GLY A 701 25.73 -22.80 33.57
N GLU A 702 26.65 -23.74 33.83
CA GLU A 702 27.78 -24.01 32.91
C GLU A 702 27.39 -24.30 31.43
N PRO A 703 26.26 -24.96 31.07
CA PRO A 703 25.87 -25.06 29.66
C PRO A 703 25.50 -23.71 29.02
N GLU A 704 24.91 -22.78 29.77
CA GLU A 704 24.63 -21.42 29.27
C GLU A 704 25.93 -20.62 29.10
N VAL A 705 26.88 -20.79 30.02
CA VAL A 705 28.22 -20.18 29.95
C VAL A 705 28.96 -20.65 28.70
N LEU A 706 28.95 -21.96 28.41
CA LEU A 706 29.60 -22.53 27.22
C LEU A 706 28.92 -22.04 25.93
N ALA A 707 27.58 -22.04 25.88
CA ALA A 707 26.84 -21.55 24.71
C ALA A 707 27.12 -20.05 24.42
N ALA A 708 27.17 -19.21 25.45
CA ALA A 708 27.50 -17.79 25.32
C ALA A 708 28.96 -17.56 24.89
N ALA A 709 29.90 -18.38 25.39
CA ALA A 709 31.31 -18.33 25.00
C ALA A 709 31.53 -18.75 23.55
N ASP A 710 30.88 -19.83 23.10
CA ASP A 710 30.89 -20.29 21.71
C ASP A 710 30.29 -19.26 20.76
N GLU A 711 29.20 -18.59 21.14
CA GLU A 711 28.60 -17.54 20.33
C GLU A 711 29.48 -16.28 20.27
N ALA A 712 30.13 -15.91 21.37
CA ALA A 712 31.14 -14.86 21.38
C ALA A 712 32.33 -15.18 20.47
N ALA A 713 32.83 -16.43 20.49
CA ALA A 713 33.85 -16.90 19.56
C ALA A 713 33.40 -16.78 18.09
N ARG A 714 32.17 -17.20 17.78
CA ARG A 714 31.59 -17.09 16.42
C ARG A 714 31.48 -15.64 15.96
N ARG A 715 30.95 -14.73 16.78
CA ARG A 715 30.90 -13.30 16.46
C ARG A 715 32.29 -12.70 16.27
N CYS A 716 33.24 -13.06 17.13
CA CYS A 716 34.65 -12.64 17.00
C CYS A 716 35.28 -13.11 15.68
N ALA A 717 35.13 -14.39 15.33
CA ALA A 717 35.66 -14.95 14.09
C ALA A 717 35.04 -14.31 12.83
N GLN A 718 33.75 -13.97 12.85
CA GLN A 718 33.09 -13.22 11.77
C GLN A 718 33.64 -11.79 11.62
N ALA A 719 33.84 -11.07 12.73
CA ALA A 719 34.42 -9.73 12.73
C ALA A 719 35.88 -9.74 12.23
N LEU A 720 36.67 -10.72 12.68
CA LEU A 720 38.03 -10.95 12.20
C LEU A 720 38.04 -11.27 10.70
N LEU A 721 37.12 -12.10 10.20
CA LEU A 721 37.04 -12.43 8.78
C LEU A 721 36.81 -11.17 7.93
N ALA A 722 35.87 -10.32 8.32
CA ALA A 722 35.63 -9.04 7.64
C ALA A 722 36.89 -8.15 7.65
N GLN A 723 37.58 -8.04 8.80
CA GLN A 723 38.82 -7.28 8.92
C GLN A 723 39.94 -7.84 8.02
N ARG A 724 40.13 -9.16 7.95
CA ARG A 724 41.16 -9.78 7.11
C ARG A 724 40.84 -9.61 5.62
N LEU A 725 39.58 -9.72 5.20
CA LEU A 725 39.18 -9.49 3.80
C LEU A 725 39.44 -8.05 3.36
N ASP A 726 39.14 -7.06 4.21
CA ASP A 726 39.47 -5.65 3.94
C ASP A 726 40.98 -5.46 3.76
N GLN A 727 41.81 -6.17 4.54
CA GLN A 727 43.27 -6.16 4.38
C GLN A 727 43.73 -6.80 3.06
N VAL A 728 43.18 -7.95 2.66
CA VAL A 728 43.47 -8.59 1.37
C VAL A 728 43.15 -7.63 0.20
N ARG A 729 41.98 -6.98 0.25
CA ARG A 729 41.53 -6.03 -0.78
C ARG A 729 42.38 -4.77 -0.85
N ALA A 730 42.75 -4.22 0.30
CA ALA A 730 43.64 -3.05 0.38
C ALA A 730 45.03 -3.35 -0.22
N GLU A 731 45.54 -4.57 -0.08
CA GLU A 731 46.81 -4.99 -0.70
C GLU A 731 46.69 -5.22 -2.22
N VAL A 732 45.59 -5.79 -2.71
CA VAL A 732 45.33 -5.91 -4.16
C VAL A 732 45.21 -4.55 -4.85
N LEU A 733 44.66 -3.56 -4.15
CA LEU A 733 44.47 -2.20 -4.64
C LEU A 733 45.63 -1.25 -4.30
N ALA A 734 46.64 -1.71 -3.56
CA ALA A 734 47.82 -0.91 -3.25
C ALA A 734 48.59 -0.62 -4.55
N PRO A 735 48.69 0.65 -4.99
CA PRO A 735 49.48 0.96 -6.17
C PRO A 735 50.94 0.58 -5.89
N VAL A 736 51.56 -0.18 -6.79
CA VAL A 736 52.99 -0.46 -6.77
C VAL A 736 53.73 0.87 -6.92
N ARG A 737 53.98 1.53 -5.79
CA ARG A 737 54.83 2.72 -5.74
C ARG A 737 56.24 2.24 -6.05
N PRO A 738 56.86 2.66 -7.17
CA PRO A 738 58.26 2.36 -7.39
C PRO A 738 59.06 2.86 -6.18
N PRO A 739 60.12 2.14 -5.75
CA PRO A 739 60.90 2.52 -4.59
C PRO A 739 61.32 3.98 -4.75
N VAL A 740 60.85 4.82 -3.83
CA VAL A 740 61.01 6.26 -3.95
C VAL A 740 62.47 6.58 -3.68
N GLY A 741 63.24 6.69 -4.76
CA GLY A 741 64.65 7.02 -4.71
C GLY A 741 64.94 8.25 -3.85
N GLY A 742 66.18 8.36 -3.41
CA GLY A 742 66.63 9.48 -2.58
C GLY A 742 66.31 10.83 -3.24
N TRP A 743 66.34 11.91 -2.46
CA TRP A 743 66.04 13.26 -2.98
C TRP A 743 66.78 13.60 -4.29
N ARG A 744 68.03 13.12 -4.46
CA ARG A 744 68.81 13.21 -5.70
C ARG A 744 68.16 12.50 -6.91
N GLU A 745 67.64 11.30 -6.76
CA GLU A 745 67.03 10.54 -7.86
C GLU A 745 65.70 11.15 -8.28
N ARG A 746 64.90 11.65 -7.31
CA ARG A 746 63.70 12.43 -7.61
C ARG A 746 64.03 13.71 -8.38
N MET A 747 65.06 14.46 -7.95
CA MET A 747 65.52 15.65 -8.67
C MET A 747 65.98 15.32 -10.10
N ALA A 748 66.68 14.19 -10.31
CA ALA A 748 67.08 13.74 -11.63
C ALA A 748 65.87 13.35 -12.52
N GLN A 749 64.85 12.69 -11.95
CA GLN A 749 63.61 12.36 -12.66
C GLN A 749 62.79 13.60 -13.02
N TYR A 750 62.72 14.60 -12.14
CA TYR A 750 62.06 15.88 -12.46
C TYR A 750 62.82 16.68 -13.51
N ALA A 751 64.16 16.72 -13.45
CA ALA A 751 64.99 17.38 -14.46
C ALA A 751 64.96 16.69 -15.84
N ALA A 752 64.70 15.37 -15.88
CA ALA A 752 64.55 14.60 -17.10
C ALA A 752 63.13 14.64 -17.71
N ARG A 753 62.17 15.28 -17.03
CA ARG A 753 60.78 15.34 -17.49
C ARG A 753 60.59 16.57 -18.40
N PRO A 754 60.27 16.40 -19.70
CA PRO A 754 60.07 17.54 -20.58
C PRO A 754 58.88 18.37 -20.13
N LEU A 755 59.03 19.70 -20.18
CA LEU A 755 57.97 20.65 -19.82
C LEU A 755 56.93 20.71 -20.95
N GLU A 756 55.64 20.63 -20.59
CA GLU A 756 54.55 20.72 -21.56
C GLU A 756 54.53 22.13 -22.20
N GLY A 757 54.95 22.20 -23.47
CA GLY A 757 55.05 23.44 -24.24
C GLY A 757 56.35 23.56 -25.04
N GLU A 758 57.45 22.91 -24.62
CA GLU A 758 58.70 22.93 -25.38
C GLU A 758 58.72 21.85 -26.48
N SER A 759 58.34 22.28 -27.68
CA SER A 759 58.51 21.49 -28.91
C SER A 759 60.00 21.45 -29.30
N LEU A 760 60.74 20.51 -28.71
CA LEU A 760 62.09 20.18 -29.16
C LEU A 760 62.07 19.76 -30.63
N PRO A 761 62.92 20.34 -31.50
CA PRO A 761 62.96 19.99 -32.92
C PRO A 761 63.39 18.53 -33.09
N ALA A 762 62.73 17.84 -34.02
CA ALA A 762 62.94 16.41 -34.24
C ALA A 762 64.42 16.10 -34.55
N LEU A 763 65.06 15.33 -33.65
CA LEU A 763 66.38 14.77 -33.88
C LEU A 763 66.33 13.81 -35.08
N VAL A 764 66.79 14.30 -36.22
CA VAL A 764 67.01 13.52 -37.43
C VAL A 764 67.96 12.35 -37.09
N ARG A 765 67.44 11.13 -37.15
CA ARG A 765 68.26 9.92 -37.00
C ARG A 765 69.21 9.84 -38.21
N PRO A 766 70.54 9.81 -38.02
CA PRO A 766 71.45 9.49 -39.12
C PRO A 766 71.26 8.02 -39.48
N ALA A 767 70.88 7.76 -40.73
CA ALA A 767 70.74 6.40 -41.24
C ALA A 767 72.12 5.72 -41.26
N ARG A 768 72.32 4.70 -40.42
CA ARG A 768 73.45 3.78 -40.55
C ARG A 768 73.22 2.87 -41.75
N VAL A 769 73.70 3.31 -42.91
CA VAL A 769 74.05 2.41 -44.01
C VAL A 769 75.10 1.43 -43.46
N ARG A 770 74.86 0.13 -43.64
CA ARG A 770 75.87 -0.91 -43.45
C ARG A 770 76.00 -1.69 -44.75
N GLU A 771 77.23 -1.86 -45.19
CA GLU A 771 77.57 -2.44 -46.48
C GLU A 771 77.43 -3.97 -46.49
N ALA A 772 76.91 -4.49 -47.60
CA ALA A 772 77.23 -5.78 -48.22
C ALA A 772 76.62 -5.70 -49.64
N VAL A 773 77.33 -5.31 -50.71
CA VAL A 773 78.46 -5.96 -51.39
C VAL A 773 78.09 -7.34 -51.96
N SER A 774 77.89 -7.37 -53.29
CA SER A 774 77.96 -8.53 -54.24
C SER A 774 77.01 -9.72 -53.98
N ALA A 775 76.31 -10.33 -54.94
CA ALA A 775 76.54 -10.49 -56.38
C ALA A 775 75.28 -11.06 -57.08
N ALA A 776 75.27 -10.98 -58.43
CA ALA A 776 74.27 -11.55 -59.37
C ALA A 776 72.87 -10.91 -59.35
#